data_AF-A0A6P5LH90-F1
#
_entry.id   AF-A0A6P5LH90-F1
#
_cell.length_a   1.000
_cell.length_b   1.000
_cell.length_c   1.000
_cell.angle_alpha   90.00
_cell.angle_beta   90.00
_cell.angle_gamma   90.00
#
_symmetry.space_group_name_H-M   'P 1'
#
loop_
_entity.id
_entity.type
_entity.pdbx_description
1 polymer ?
#
loop_
_entity_poly.entity_id
_entity_poly.type
_entity_poly.pdbx_seq_one_letter_code
_entity_poly.pdbx_strand_id
1 'polypeptide(L)'
;MTAWTRIVLLLPLALLLPAVPGGCLSRQELFPFGPEQGDQELESGDDSISPALELRLRIHFYDKYDISSVYVSTNGLIAMSEPPLEEASPGRFPPSFGAVAPFLADLDTTNGGKVYYREDSSPAIVQLAADCVRKGFPEVSFQPQSVVVVTWESVAPYQGSERDPTKEGKRNTFQSVLASSDSSSYAIFLYPEDGLQFYTTHSKKDENQVSAVVAFSQGSVGFLWKSDGAYNIFANDRESIENLVKSSNAGRQGVWVFEIGSPSTASGVVPADGSLGSDGTEYEDEEDEDYDLVSVSERSLGLEDVGTTIDPYDVPRRGDEDTYDLLNPISPRHASTERPPLEEPIVVDQYPDPSGRGTKSFLYPAEGFPQQHAQVIDVDEVEETGIVFRYNTDSRQTCANNRYQCSIHAQCRDYPTGFCCYCAAGYTGNGRQCVAEGSPQRVNGKVRGRIFVGNSQTPVVFENTDLHSYVVMNHGRSYTAISTIPESLGYSLVPLAPVGGIIGWMFAVEQEGFKNGFSITGGEFTRQAEVTFVGHPDKMVIKQKFNGIDEHGHLTITTELDGRVPEIPFGSTVQIEPYTELYHYANSVITSSSTREYKVTEPAQDGIASSRTYTYQWRQTITFQECTHEDPRQPLPPTQQLSVDSVFVLYNKEEKILRYALSNSIGPIGDGSPDSLQNPCYTGTHGCDTNAACRPGPGSQFVCECSIGFRGDGQSCYDIDECSEQPTACGSHAICNNHPGTFRCECIEGYQFSDEGVCVAVIDDRPINYCATGLHNCDIPQRAQCVYTGGSSYHCSCLPGFLGDGHACQDVDECQQNRCHPDAFCYNSPGSFVCQCKPGYQGDGFQCVPGEVEKTRCQRQREHILGTVGATDPRWPRPVGQFVPECDEHGHYVPMQCHHSSGYCWCVDRDGNEIDGTRTGPGMRPPCLSTVAPPVYPGPSVPPAVIPLPPGTHLLFAQTGKIERLPLEGNNMKKTEATALLHVPDKVIIALAFDCVDKVVYWTDISEPAIGRASLSGGEPTTIIKQDLGSPEGLAVDHLGRNIFWTDSHLDRIEVAKLDGSQRRVLFETDLVNPRGIITDSIRGNLYWTDWNRESPKIETSYMDGTNRRILVKDDLGLPNGLTFDTYSSLLCWVDAGTNRVECMNPSHPSQRKILEGPQYPFAVTSYGKNLYYTDWKTNSVVAVDLAISKETDSFHPHKQTRLYGITTAFSQCPQGHNYCTVNNGGCTHLCLATPGSRSCRCPDNTLGVDCIERK
;
A
#
# COMPACT_ATOMS: atom_id res chain seq x y z
N MET A 1 -81.45 4.99 26.62
CA MET A 1 -81.85 5.39 27.99
C MET A 1 -80.64 5.25 28.92
N THR A 2 -80.66 5.96 30.05
CA THR A 2 -79.89 5.75 31.31
C THR A 2 -78.87 4.58 31.32
N ALA A 3 -77.55 4.76 31.48
CA ALA A 3 -76.76 5.52 32.49
C ALA A 3 -76.63 4.81 33.87
N TRP A 4 -75.43 4.96 34.47
CA TRP A 4 -75.05 4.72 35.90
C TRP A 4 -74.92 3.26 36.39
N THR A 5 -74.02 2.86 37.31
CA THR A 5 -72.65 3.29 37.74
C THR A 5 -72.02 2.16 38.59
N ARG A 6 -70.70 2.21 38.90
CA ARG A 6 -69.98 1.54 40.04
C ARG A 6 -69.73 0.01 39.94
N ILE A 7 -68.73 -0.59 40.62
CA ILE A 7 -67.35 -0.17 41.01
C ILE A 7 -66.55 -1.41 41.49
N VAL A 8 -65.20 -1.42 41.33
CA VAL A 8 -64.20 -2.26 42.06
C VAL A 8 -64.08 -3.79 41.77
N LEU A 9 -62.81 -4.26 41.87
CA LEU A 9 -62.28 -5.64 41.97
C LEU A 9 -62.32 -6.57 40.74
N LEU A 10 -61.16 -6.72 40.09
CA LEU A 10 -60.42 -8.00 40.03
C LEU A 10 -58.93 -7.78 39.66
N LEU A 11 -58.04 -8.56 40.28
CA LEU A 11 -56.57 -8.63 40.13
C LEU A 11 -56.17 -10.09 40.45
N PRO A 12 -54.99 -10.59 40.03
CA PRO A 12 -54.36 -10.47 38.71
C PRO A 12 -54.00 -11.86 38.13
N LEU A 13 -54.04 -12.07 36.81
CA LEU A 13 -53.37 -13.23 36.18
C LEU A 13 -53.09 -13.01 34.68
N ALA A 14 -51.90 -12.48 34.36
CA ALA A 14 -51.40 -12.34 32.97
C ALA A 14 -49.86 -12.30 32.89
N LEU A 15 -49.17 -13.08 33.75
CA LEU A 15 -47.75 -13.37 33.59
C LEU A 15 -47.59 -14.60 32.70
N LEU A 16 -47.28 -14.40 31.41
CA LEU A 16 -46.58 -15.32 30.49
C LEU A 16 -46.80 -14.89 29.02
N LEU A 17 -45.84 -14.15 28.46
CA LEU A 17 -45.45 -14.26 27.06
C LEU A 17 -43.92 -14.37 27.03
N PRO A 18 -43.33 -15.25 26.21
CA PRO A 18 -41.88 -15.41 26.16
C PRO A 18 -41.22 -14.26 25.42
N ALA A 19 -39.99 -13.89 25.82
CA ALA A 19 -39.14 -13.05 25.01
C ALA A 19 -38.80 -13.78 23.69
N VAL A 20 -39.03 -13.12 22.56
CA VAL A 20 -38.69 -13.65 21.24
C VAL A 20 -37.19 -13.37 20.97
N PRO A 21 -36.39 -14.38 20.56
CA PRO A 21 -35.01 -14.14 20.16
C PRO A 21 -34.97 -13.43 18.79
N GLY A 22 -34.18 -12.34 18.69
CA GLY A 22 -33.97 -11.61 17.43
C GLY A 22 -35.12 -10.66 17.05
N GLY A 23 -35.34 -9.62 17.85
CA GLY A 23 -36.26 -8.52 17.52
C GLY A 23 -35.59 -7.15 17.70
N CYS A 24 -35.79 -6.27 16.72
CA CYS A 24 -35.29 -4.90 16.69
C CYS A 24 -35.75 -4.08 17.92
N LEU A 25 -35.07 -2.98 18.22
CA LEU A 25 -35.49 -2.04 19.26
C LEU A 25 -36.71 -1.23 18.79
N SER A 26 -37.82 -1.24 19.52
CA SER A 26 -38.99 -0.41 19.18
C SER A 26 -38.99 0.94 19.92
N ARG A 27 -39.67 1.95 19.36
CA ARG A 27 -39.80 3.29 19.99
C ARG A 27 -40.45 3.26 21.39
N GLN A 28 -41.16 2.18 21.75
CA GLN A 28 -41.81 2.00 23.06
C GLN A 28 -40.86 1.41 24.13
N GLU A 29 -39.64 1.03 23.74
CA GLU A 29 -38.62 0.42 24.61
C GLU A 29 -37.42 1.33 24.85
N LEU A 30 -37.50 2.58 24.40
CA LEU A 30 -36.63 3.67 24.84
C LEU A 30 -36.84 3.94 26.34
N PHE A 31 -35.85 4.51 27.00
CA PHE A 31 -35.97 4.97 28.38
C PHE A 31 -37.09 6.02 28.46
N PRO A 32 -38.06 5.91 29.40
CA PRO A 32 -39.20 6.83 29.48
C PRO A 32 -38.76 8.30 29.47
N PHE A 33 -39.28 9.06 28.50
CA PHE A 33 -38.92 10.45 28.22
C PHE A 33 -40.17 11.33 28.05
N GLY A 34 -39.97 12.64 27.93
CA GLY A 34 -41.00 13.67 27.79
C GLY A 34 -41.40 14.33 29.12
N PRO A 35 -42.18 15.43 29.07
CA PRO A 35 -42.45 16.28 30.23
C PRO A 35 -43.25 15.60 31.35
N GLU A 36 -43.98 14.51 31.04
CA GLU A 36 -44.67 13.70 32.06
C GLU A 36 -43.71 12.91 32.96
N GLN A 37 -42.46 12.69 32.51
CA GLN A 37 -41.38 12.07 33.30
C GLN A 37 -40.52 13.12 34.04
N GLY A 38 -40.79 14.42 33.84
CA GLY A 38 -40.01 15.52 34.42
C GLY A 38 -38.86 16.02 33.54
N ASP A 39 -38.84 15.68 32.24
CA ASP A 39 -37.81 16.17 31.32
C ASP A 39 -37.87 17.67 31.12
N GLN A 40 -36.70 18.29 30.97
CA GLN A 40 -36.56 19.62 30.40
C GLN A 40 -36.61 19.50 28.88
N GLU A 41 -37.35 20.42 28.25
CA GLU A 41 -37.47 20.53 26.79
C GLU A 41 -36.54 21.65 26.31
N LEU A 42 -35.72 21.37 25.29
CA LEU A 42 -34.89 22.37 24.63
C LEU A 42 -35.77 23.31 23.78
N GLU A 43 -35.47 24.62 23.80
CA GLU A 43 -36.19 25.58 22.97
C GLU A 43 -36.05 25.22 21.48
N SER A 44 -37.18 25.18 20.75
CA SER A 44 -37.21 24.77 19.35
C SER A 44 -36.50 25.78 18.47
N GLY A 45 -35.40 25.36 17.86
CA GLY A 45 -34.49 26.19 17.09
C GLY A 45 -33.64 25.41 16.11
N ASP A 46 -32.69 26.13 15.54
CA ASP A 46 -31.65 25.66 14.64
C ASP A 46 -30.29 25.99 15.31
N ASP A 47 -29.29 25.11 15.21
CA ASP A 47 -28.01 25.20 15.95
C ASP A 47 -28.14 25.56 17.46
N SER A 48 -29.20 25.12 18.12
CA SER A 48 -29.56 25.57 19.47
C SER A 48 -29.02 24.64 20.57
N ILE A 49 -28.69 25.21 21.74
CA ILE A 49 -27.99 24.55 22.85
C ILE A 49 -28.73 24.80 24.17
N SER A 50 -28.78 23.80 25.06
CA SER A 50 -29.47 23.90 26.34
C SER A 50 -28.74 24.79 27.36
N PRO A 51 -29.46 25.32 28.36
CA PRO A 51 -28.85 25.67 29.64
C PRO A 51 -28.07 24.50 30.23
N ALA A 52 -27.11 24.80 31.12
CA ALA A 52 -26.36 23.80 31.86
C ALA A 52 -27.28 22.89 32.69
N LEU A 53 -27.26 21.58 32.41
CA LEU A 53 -27.88 20.57 33.27
C LEU A 53 -26.91 20.26 34.42
N GLU A 54 -27.05 20.97 35.54
CA GLU A 54 -26.32 20.71 36.79
C GLU A 54 -26.65 19.29 37.32
N LEU A 55 -25.62 18.47 37.47
CA LEU A 55 -25.70 17.06 37.87
C LEU A 55 -25.49 16.90 39.37
N ARG A 56 -26.26 16.00 40.00
CA ARG A 56 -26.10 15.65 41.42
C ARG A 56 -24.89 14.75 41.65
N LEU A 57 -24.61 13.88 40.68
CA LEU A 57 -23.42 13.05 40.64
C LEU A 57 -22.63 13.39 39.38
N ARG A 58 -21.31 13.52 39.53
CA ARG A 58 -20.41 13.86 38.42
C ARG A 58 -20.40 12.77 37.37
N ILE A 59 -20.14 13.17 36.14
CA ILE A 59 -19.76 12.23 35.07
C ILE A 59 -18.24 12.20 35.01
N HIS A 60 -17.69 11.00 34.91
CA HIS A 60 -16.30 10.77 34.53
C HIS A 60 -16.28 10.70 33.00
N PHE A 61 -15.34 11.40 32.34
CA PHE A 61 -15.27 11.41 30.88
C PHE A 61 -13.83 11.65 30.40
N TYR A 62 -13.23 10.65 29.74
CA TYR A 62 -11.77 10.59 29.55
C TYR A 62 -11.06 10.90 30.90
N ASP A 63 -10.14 11.88 30.90
CA ASP A 63 -9.37 12.40 32.04
C ASP A 63 -10.20 13.18 33.08
N LYS A 64 -11.41 13.62 32.72
CA LYS A 64 -12.18 14.61 33.51
C LYS A 64 -13.14 13.94 34.47
N TYR A 65 -12.80 14.02 35.76
CA TYR A 65 -13.55 13.43 36.88
C TYR A 65 -14.40 14.44 37.66
N ASP A 66 -14.51 15.70 37.19
CA ASP A 66 -15.20 16.79 37.90
C ASP A 66 -16.34 17.45 37.13
N ILE A 67 -16.76 16.89 35.98
CA ILE A 67 -17.87 17.39 35.16
C ILE A 67 -19.17 17.39 35.99
N SER A 68 -19.56 18.59 36.42
CA SER A 68 -20.77 18.84 37.19
C SER A 68 -21.95 19.30 36.34
N SER A 69 -21.75 19.61 35.06
CA SER A 69 -22.82 20.05 34.17
C SER A 69 -22.61 19.59 32.74
N VAL A 70 -23.72 19.36 32.02
CA VAL A 70 -23.72 19.00 30.59
C VAL A 70 -24.71 19.86 29.81
N TYR A 71 -24.43 20.03 28.51
CA TYR A 71 -25.17 20.89 27.59
C TYR A 71 -25.62 20.06 26.39
N VAL A 72 -26.88 20.18 25.97
CA VAL A 72 -27.48 19.38 24.90
C VAL A 72 -27.78 20.26 23.68
N SER A 73 -27.37 19.85 22.49
CA SER A 73 -27.65 20.55 21.23
C SER A 73 -28.78 19.92 20.43
N THR A 74 -29.49 20.72 19.62
CA THR A 74 -30.39 20.22 18.56
C THR A 74 -29.67 19.28 17.59
N ASN A 75 -28.40 19.53 17.33
CA ASN A 75 -27.54 18.84 16.35
C ASN A 75 -27.04 17.45 16.76
N GLY A 76 -27.72 16.77 17.70
CA GLY A 76 -27.39 15.40 18.10
C GLY A 76 -26.07 15.27 18.86
N LEU A 77 -25.73 16.30 19.65
CA LEU A 77 -24.49 16.43 20.42
C LEU A 77 -24.77 16.72 21.90
N ILE A 78 -24.00 16.12 22.80
CA ILE A 78 -23.94 16.45 24.23
C ILE A 78 -22.53 16.96 24.53
N ALA A 79 -22.40 18.18 25.02
CA ALA A 79 -21.14 18.79 25.42
C ALA A 79 -20.95 18.73 26.95
N MET A 80 -19.72 18.42 27.38
CA MET A 80 -19.30 18.32 28.79
C MET A 80 -18.83 19.67 29.38
N SER A 81 -18.91 20.73 28.57
CA SER A 81 -18.61 22.11 28.91
C SER A 81 -19.37 23.04 27.96
N GLU A 82 -19.56 24.31 28.32
CA GLU A 82 -20.26 25.29 27.48
C GLU A 82 -19.55 25.43 26.10
N PRO A 83 -20.20 25.09 24.97
CA PRO A 83 -19.55 25.08 23.67
C PRO A 83 -19.44 26.51 23.08
N PRO A 84 -18.35 26.84 22.37
CA PRO A 84 -18.22 28.15 21.71
C PRO A 84 -19.31 28.39 20.66
N LEU A 85 -19.85 29.60 20.61
CA LEU A 85 -20.91 30.00 19.65
C LEU A 85 -20.52 29.80 18.17
N GLU A 86 -19.23 29.81 17.84
CA GLU A 86 -18.72 29.59 16.47
C GLU A 86 -18.65 28.09 16.09
N GLU A 87 -18.70 27.19 17.08
CA GLU A 87 -18.67 25.73 16.92
C GLU A 87 -20.06 25.07 17.10
N ALA A 88 -21.11 25.84 17.38
CA ALA A 88 -22.48 25.34 17.56
C ALA A 88 -23.06 24.66 16.30
N SER A 89 -22.70 25.15 15.10
CA SER A 89 -23.11 24.57 13.81
C SER A 89 -22.10 23.49 13.36
N PRO A 90 -22.55 22.26 13.03
CA PRO A 90 -21.68 21.15 12.63
C PRO A 90 -20.86 21.52 11.39
N GLY A 91 -19.56 21.21 11.40
CA GLY A 91 -18.66 21.54 10.29
C GLY A 91 -17.22 21.07 10.44
N ARG A 92 -16.81 20.62 11.63
CA ARG A 92 -15.56 19.85 11.82
C ARG A 92 -15.67 18.99 13.07
N PHE A 93 -15.07 17.81 13.03
CA PHE A 93 -14.88 16.93 14.19
C PHE A 93 -13.38 16.57 14.22
N PRO A 94 -12.72 16.51 15.40
CA PRO A 94 -13.24 16.82 16.74
C PRO A 94 -13.58 18.31 16.95
N PRO A 95 -14.52 18.63 17.86
CA PRO A 95 -14.73 19.98 18.40
C PRO A 95 -13.68 20.32 19.48
N SER A 96 -13.52 21.62 19.80
CA SER A 96 -12.53 22.09 20.79
C SER A 96 -12.94 21.89 22.26
N PHE A 97 -14.10 21.27 22.50
CA PHE A 97 -14.68 20.97 23.81
C PHE A 97 -15.03 19.49 23.94
N GLY A 98 -15.08 18.98 25.18
CA GLY A 98 -15.43 17.58 25.45
C GLY A 98 -16.86 17.28 25.01
N ALA A 99 -17.07 16.25 24.18
CA ALA A 99 -18.34 16.01 23.51
C ALA A 99 -18.64 14.52 23.23
N VAL A 100 -19.92 14.17 23.34
CA VAL A 100 -20.51 12.87 22.99
C VAL A 100 -21.50 13.10 21.85
N ALA A 101 -21.24 12.51 20.69
CA ALA A 101 -22.04 12.64 19.47
C ALA A 101 -22.79 11.32 19.16
N PRO A 102 -24.00 11.10 19.71
CA PRO A 102 -24.84 9.96 19.33
C PRO A 102 -25.34 10.02 17.89
N PHE A 103 -25.48 11.22 17.29
CA PHE A 103 -25.81 11.42 15.87
C PHE A 103 -25.54 12.88 15.48
N LEU A 104 -24.28 13.29 15.37
CA LEU A 104 -23.92 14.65 14.98
C LEU A 104 -24.28 14.91 13.51
N ALA A 105 -25.23 15.81 13.30
CA ALA A 105 -25.72 16.22 11.98
C ALA A 105 -26.35 17.62 12.07
N ASP A 106 -26.62 18.24 10.92
CA ASP A 106 -27.27 19.56 10.85
C ASP A 106 -28.81 19.38 10.99
N LEU A 107 -29.34 19.61 12.20
CA LEU A 107 -30.69 19.18 12.60
C LEU A 107 -31.61 20.36 13.00
N ASP A 108 -32.65 20.56 12.19
CA ASP A 108 -33.68 21.57 12.40
C ASP A 108 -34.79 21.05 13.32
N THR A 109 -35.14 21.83 14.36
CA THR A 109 -36.33 21.57 15.20
C THR A 109 -37.43 22.63 15.05
N THR A 110 -37.18 23.72 14.31
CA THR A 110 -38.17 24.79 14.07
C THR A 110 -39.40 24.28 13.32
N ASN A 111 -39.22 23.33 12.40
CA ASN A 111 -40.29 22.70 11.63
C ASN A 111 -40.81 21.39 12.25
N GLY A 112 -40.69 21.25 13.57
CA GLY A 112 -41.22 20.13 14.34
C GLY A 112 -40.22 19.01 14.57
N GLY A 113 -40.14 18.63 15.84
CA GLY A 113 -39.11 17.80 16.46
C GLY A 113 -38.78 18.42 17.83
N LYS A 114 -38.33 17.62 18.78
CA LYS A 114 -38.04 18.07 20.16
C LYS A 114 -36.81 17.38 20.72
N VAL A 115 -36.10 18.06 21.61
CA VAL A 115 -35.03 17.44 22.39
C VAL A 115 -35.38 17.53 23.87
N TYR A 116 -35.43 16.37 24.53
CA TYR A 116 -35.73 16.24 25.95
C TYR A 116 -34.50 15.76 26.71
N TYR A 117 -34.27 16.30 27.91
CA TYR A 117 -33.14 15.90 28.75
C TYR A 117 -33.48 15.95 30.25
N ARG A 118 -33.02 14.95 31.01
CA ARG A 118 -33.02 14.98 32.49
C ARG A 118 -31.88 14.17 33.10
N GLU A 119 -31.55 14.49 34.35
CA GLU A 119 -30.88 13.58 35.27
C GLU A 119 -31.94 12.78 36.07
N ASP A 120 -31.83 11.46 36.08
CA ASP A 120 -32.71 10.53 36.79
C ASP A 120 -31.90 9.63 37.74
N SER A 121 -32.40 9.46 38.97
CA SER A 121 -31.82 8.62 40.03
C SER A 121 -32.86 7.65 40.61
N SER A 122 -33.96 7.42 39.89
CA SER A 122 -34.99 6.48 40.29
C SER A 122 -34.52 5.02 40.10
N PRO A 123 -34.77 4.11 41.06
CA PRO A 123 -34.26 2.74 40.97
C PRO A 123 -34.69 1.97 39.73
N ALA A 124 -35.81 2.31 39.09
CA ALA A 124 -36.27 1.67 37.87
C ALA A 124 -35.41 2.06 36.64
N ILE A 125 -35.09 3.34 36.49
CA ILE A 125 -34.26 3.86 35.40
C ILE A 125 -32.79 3.49 35.60
N VAL A 126 -32.31 3.61 36.84
CA VAL A 126 -30.97 3.19 37.25
C VAL A 126 -30.74 1.69 37.00
N GLN A 127 -31.70 0.83 37.36
CA GLN A 127 -31.58 -0.61 37.08
C GLN A 127 -31.67 -0.93 35.58
N LEU A 128 -32.51 -0.22 34.82
CA LEU A 128 -32.59 -0.41 33.37
C LEU A 128 -31.26 -0.05 32.67
N ALA A 129 -30.59 1.02 33.11
CA ALA A 129 -29.23 1.35 32.65
C ALA A 129 -28.22 0.27 33.04
N ALA A 130 -28.23 -0.21 34.29
CA ALA A 130 -27.36 -1.30 34.75
C ALA A 130 -27.55 -2.59 33.92
N ASP A 131 -28.80 -2.94 33.60
CA ASP A 131 -29.16 -4.13 32.82
C ASP A 131 -28.96 -3.96 31.30
N CYS A 132 -28.65 -2.74 30.84
CA CYS A 132 -28.13 -2.46 29.50
C CYS A 132 -26.58 -2.55 29.48
N VAL A 133 -25.89 -1.92 30.44
CA VAL A 133 -24.43 -1.99 30.56
C VAL A 133 -23.98 -3.45 30.70
N ARG A 134 -24.61 -4.24 31.58
CA ARG A 134 -24.29 -5.67 31.81
C ARG A 134 -24.59 -6.61 30.61
N LYS A 135 -25.11 -6.10 29.49
CA LYS A 135 -25.27 -6.85 28.23
C LYS A 135 -24.18 -6.58 27.20
N GLY A 136 -23.49 -5.44 27.31
CA GLY A 136 -22.28 -5.16 26.56
C GLY A 136 -21.01 -5.51 27.35
N PHE A 137 -21.04 -5.31 28.66
CA PHE A 137 -19.96 -5.59 29.60
C PHE A 137 -20.43 -6.62 30.65
N PRO A 138 -20.54 -7.92 30.31
CA PRO A 138 -21.09 -8.94 31.20
C PRO A 138 -20.23 -9.19 32.46
N GLU A 139 -18.91 -9.02 32.35
CA GLU A 139 -17.95 -9.18 33.46
C GLU A 139 -18.03 -8.04 34.49
N VAL A 140 -18.56 -6.87 34.12
CA VAL A 140 -18.51 -5.67 34.97
C VAL A 140 -19.75 -5.57 35.87
N SER A 141 -19.50 -5.56 37.19
CA SER A 141 -20.55 -5.37 38.21
C SER A 141 -20.98 -3.90 38.36
N PHE A 142 -21.37 -3.25 37.25
CA PHE A 142 -21.79 -1.85 37.27
C PHE A 142 -23.20 -1.67 37.87
N GLN A 143 -23.30 -0.75 38.83
CA GLN A 143 -24.56 -0.26 39.38
C GLN A 143 -24.48 1.28 39.43
N PRO A 144 -25.14 1.99 38.49
CA PRO A 144 -25.14 3.44 38.49
C PRO A 144 -25.89 3.99 39.72
N GLN A 145 -25.67 5.27 40.00
CA GLN A 145 -26.41 6.04 41.00
C GLN A 145 -27.18 7.20 40.37
N SER A 146 -26.71 7.71 39.23
CA SER A 146 -27.38 8.74 38.42
C SER A 146 -27.31 8.38 36.94
N VAL A 147 -28.32 8.78 36.18
CA VAL A 147 -28.46 8.48 34.75
C VAL A 147 -29.00 9.73 34.05
N VAL A 148 -28.22 10.31 33.13
CA VAL A 148 -28.68 11.38 32.24
C VAL A 148 -29.31 10.76 31.01
N VAL A 149 -30.59 11.03 30.77
CA VAL A 149 -31.33 10.59 29.58
C VAL A 149 -31.51 11.78 28.64
N VAL A 150 -31.13 11.65 27.38
CA VAL A 150 -31.29 12.68 26.34
C VAL A 150 -31.94 12.06 25.10
N THR A 151 -33.06 12.62 24.65
CA THR A 151 -33.87 12.07 23.55
C THR A 151 -34.13 13.12 22.49
N TRP A 152 -33.73 12.86 21.24
CA TRP A 152 -34.10 13.65 20.08
C TRP A 152 -35.34 12.99 19.45
N GLU A 153 -36.53 13.52 19.77
CA GLU A 153 -37.80 13.03 19.25
C GLU A 153 -38.14 13.69 17.91
N SER A 154 -38.28 12.88 16.86
CA SER A 154 -38.81 13.27 15.55
C SER A 154 -38.20 14.56 14.97
N VAL A 155 -36.87 14.69 15.00
CA VAL A 155 -36.10 15.86 14.52
C VAL A 155 -35.88 15.83 13.00
N ALA A 156 -35.76 17.00 12.36
CA ALA A 156 -35.68 17.14 10.90
C ALA A 156 -34.23 17.30 10.41
N PRO A 157 -33.93 16.91 9.14
CA PRO A 157 -32.67 17.29 8.52
C PRO A 157 -32.72 18.75 8.07
N TYR A 158 -31.65 19.52 8.28
CA TYR A 158 -31.50 20.81 7.62
C TYR A 158 -31.43 20.63 6.09
N GLN A 159 -32.25 21.40 5.36
CA GLN A 159 -32.46 21.25 3.91
C GLN A 159 -31.77 22.33 3.05
N GLY A 160 -31.20 23.38 3.65
CA GLY A 160 -30.50 24.44 2.92
C GLY A 160 -31.38 25.27 1.97
N SER A 161 -30.72 25.89 0.99
CA SER A 161 -31.29 26.84 0.03
C SER A 161 -32.25 26.19 -0.99
N GLU A 162 -31.96 24.97 -1.43
CA GLU A 162 -32.79 24.18 -2.35
C GLU A 162 -33.50 23.05 -1.62
N ARG A 163 -34.84 23.07 -1.60
CA ARG A 163 -35.63 22.02 -0.93
C ARG A 163 -35.56 20.69 -1.67
N ASP A 164 -34.84 19.72 -1.09
CA ASP A 164 -34.87 18.32 -1.50
C ASP A 164 -36.22 17.66 -1.15
N PRO A 165 -37.10 17.36 -2.14
CA PRO A 165 -38.40 16.75 -1.88
C PRO A 165 -38.30 15.29 -1.39
N THR A 166 -37.13 14.65 -1.49
CA THR A 166 -36.89 13.31 -0.95
C THR A 166 -36.56 13.30 0.54
N LYS A 167 -36.27 14.48 1.11
CA LYS A 167 -36.07 14.72 2.55
C LYS A 167 -37.29 15.38 3.22
N GLU A 168 -38.23 15.93 2.46
CA GLU A 168 -39.45 16.54 3.00
C GLU A 168 -40.30 15.48 3.74
N GLY A 169 -40.71 15.80 4.97
CA GLY A 169 -41.48 14.90 5.85
C GLY A 169 -40.68 13.82 6.60
N LYS A 170 -39.42 13.52 6.24
CA LYS A 170 -38.58 12.58 7.00
C LYS A 170 -38.19 13.15 8.37
N ARG A 171 -38.13 12.29 9.40
CA ARG A 171 -37.76 12.65 10.77
C ARG A 171 -36.98 11.53 11.45
N ASN A 172 -35.88 11.88 12.13
CA ASN A 172 -35.09 10.93 12.93
C ASN A 172 -35.56 10.90 14.38
N THR A 173 -35.34 9.78 15.06
CA THR A 173 -35.63 9.61 16.49
C THR A 173 -34.61 8.65 17.09
N PHE A 174 -33.84 9.15 18.05
CA PHE A 174 -32.76 8.41 18.73
C PHE A 174 -32.57 8.95 20.15
N GLN A 175 -31.97 8.14 21.02
CA GLN A 175 -31.77 8.46 22.43
C GLN A 175 -30.33 8.11 22.85
N SER A 176 -29.79 8.93 23.74
CA SER A 176 -28.50 8.72 24.41
C SER A 176 -28.74 8.70 25.91
N VAL A 177 -28.07 7.78 26.62
CA VAL A 177 -28.20 7.60 28.07
C VAL A 177 -26.80 7.50 28.67
N LEU A 178 -26.43 8.47 29.51
CA LEU A 178 -25.15 8.51 30.21
C LEU A 178 -25.37 8.04 31.65
N ALA A 179 -24.91 6.84 31.99
CA ALA A 179 -25.06 6.26 33.32
C ALA A 179 -23.78 6.45 34.13
N SER A 180 -23.87 7.01 35.35
CA SER A 180 -22.71 7.34 36.19
C SER A 180 -22.79 6.74 37.59
N SER A 181 -21.62 6.46 38.15
CA SER A 181 -21.37 5.96 39.50
C SER A 181 -20.26 6.79 40.18
N ASP A 182 -19.86 6.41 41.41
CA ASP A 182 -18.77 7.08 42.13
C ASP A 182 -17.37 6.86 41.51
N SER A 183 -17.23 5.94 40.54
CA SER A 183 -15.92 5.53 39.99
C SER A 183 -15.88 5.31 38.47
N SER A 184 -17.02 5.12 37.81
CA SER A 184 -17.08 4.96 36.35
C SER A 184 -18.41 5.42 35.72
N SER A 185 -18.36 5.70 34.42
CA SER A 185 -19.45 6.23 33.61
C SER A 185 -19.51 5.55 32.22
N TYR A 186 -20.72 5.27 31.74
CA TYR A 186 -21.00 4.59 30.47
C TYR A 186 -21.99 5.38 29.61
N ALA A 187 -21.81 5.35 28.29
CA ALA A 187 -22.80 5.84 27.32
C ALA A 187 -23.54 4.66 26.67
N ILE A 188 -24.86 4.81 26.52
CA ILE A 188 -25.73 3.89 25.80
C ILE A 188 -26.44 4.67 24.70
N PHE A 189 -26.28 4.27 23.44
CA PHE A 189 -27.00 4.86 22.30
C PHE A 189 -28.09 3.90 21.81
N LEU A 190 -29.26 4.46 21.48
CA LEU A 190 -30.49 3.73 21.20
C LEU A 190 -31.13 4.26 19.91
N TYR A 191 -31.06 3.43 18.86
CA TYR A 191 -31.62 3.69 17.53
C TYR A 191 -32.76 2.68 17.27
N PRO A 192 -34.03 3.07 17.45
CA PRO A 192 -35.14 2.17 17.19
C PRO A 192 -35.32 1.89 15.69
N GLU A 193 -36.07 0.83 15.34
CA GLU A 193 -36.26 0.33 13.98
C GLU A 193 -36.80 1.39 13.01
N ASP A 194 -37.93 2.03 13.33
CA ASP A 194 -38.46 3.21 12.64
C ASP A 194 -37.75 4.53 13.07
N GLY A 195 -36.53 4.45 13.62
CA GLY A 195 -35.83 5.55 14.26
C GLY A 195 -35.13 6.48 13.28
N LEU A 196 -34.24 5.95 12.44
CA LEU A 196 -33.48 6.74 11.47
C LEU A 196 -34.13 6.65 10.08
N GLN A 197 -34.60 7.79 9.57
CA GLN A 197 -35.23 7.93 8.26
C GLN A 197 -34.33 8.67 7.24
N PHE A 198 -33.31 9.39 7.73
CA PHE A 198 -32.27 10.01 6.94
C PHE A 198 -30.89 9.84 7.62
N TYR A 199 -29.84 9.83 6.80
CA TYR A 199 -28.45 9.56 7.22
C TYR A 199 -27.48 10.68 6.80
N THR A 200 -28.00 11.72 6.15
CA THR A 200 -27.25 12.84 5.58
C THR A 200 -28.07 14.14 5.68
N THR A 201 -27.40 15.27 5.90
CA THR A 201 -27.96 16.62 5.98
C THR A 201 -27.18 17.55 5.03
N HIS A 202 -27.62 18.79 4.81
CA HIS A 202 -26.77 19.79 4.13
C HIS A 202 -25.95 20.57 5.15
N SER A 203 -24.69 20.88 4.82
CA SER A 203 -23.84 21.79 5.61
C SER A 203 -24.21 23.24 5.31
N LYS A 204 -24.57 24.02 6.33
CA LYS A 204 -24.69 25.49 6.23
C LYS A 204 -23.38 26.19 5.82
N LYS A 205 -22.23 25.55 5.98
CA LYS A 205 -20.89 26.12 5.72
C LYS A 205 -20.43 25.89 4.27
N ASP A 206 -20.88 24.81 3.63
CA ASP A 206 -20.36 24.36 2.32
C ASP A 206 -21.43 24.11 1.25
N GLU A 207 -22.72 24.25 1.58
CA GLU A 207 -23.95 23.84 0.84
C GLU A 207 -24.02 22.35 0.41
N ASN A 208 -22.91 21.62 0.47
CA ASN A 208 -22.80 20.19 0.17
C ASN A 208 -23.58 19.31 1.15
N GLN A 209 -23.96 18.11 0.67
CA GLN A 209 -24.57 17.06 1.48
C GLN A 209 -23.49 16.28 2.27
N VAL A 210 -23.66 16.18 3.59
CA VAL A 210 -22.72 15.55 4.53
C VAL A 210 -23.42 14.42 5.28
N SER A 211 -22.70 13.33 5.56
CA SER A 211 -23.17 12.21 6.40
C SER A 211 -23.22 12.61 7.87
N ALA A 212 -24.14 11.99 8.63
CA ALA A 212 -24.10 12.08 10.08
C ALA A 212 -22.86 11.38 10.66
N VAL A 213 -22.42 11.81 11.84
CA VAL A 213 -21.24 11.26 12.53
C VAL A 213 -21.62 10.74 13.93
N VAL A 214 -21.17 9.55 14.29
CA VAL A 214 -21.25 9.00 15.65
C VAL A 214 -19.83 8.93 16.22
N ALA A 215 -19.58 9.69 17.30
CA ALA A 215 -18.22 9.90 17.80
C ALA A 215 -18.14 10.43 19.24
N PHE A 216 -16.94 10.48 19.79
CA PHE A 216 -16.59 11.02 21.10
C PHE A 216 -15.32 11.88 20.97
N SER A 217 -15.20 12.94 21.76
CA SER A 217 -14.02 13.84 21.79
C SER A 217 -13.76 14.33 23.22
N GLN A 218 -12.50 14.36 23.63
CA GLN A 218 -12.01 14.92 24.88
C GLN A 218 -12.02 16.47 24.91
N GLY A 219 -12.08 17.10 23.74
CA GLY A 219 -11.88 18.54 23.52
C GLY A 219 -10.40 18.93 23.40
N SER A 220 -10.10 20.22 23.21
CA SER A 220 -8.71 20.69 23.18
C SER A 220 -8.07 20.65 24.57
N VAL A 221 -6.80 20.26 24.62
CA VAL A 221 -6.01 20.12 25.86
C VAL A 221 -4.95 21.24 25.93
N GLY A 222 -4.60 21.67 27.15
CA GLY A 222 -3.55 22.67 27.40
C GLY A 222 -4.04 24.11 27.65
N PHE A 223 -3.41 24.78 28.63
CA PHE A 223 -3.82 26.11 29.13
C PHE A 223 -3.12 27.30 28.43
N LEU A 224 -1.99 27.06 27.75
CA LEU A 224 -1.16 28.09 27.11
C LEU A 224 -0.91 27.85 25.62
N TRP A 225 -0.85 26.57 25.23
CA TRP A 225 -0.90 26.09 23.86
C TRP A 225 -2.04 25.08 23.83
N LYS A 226 -2.92 25.16 22.83
CA LYS A 226 -4.00 24.19 22.64
C LYS A 226 -3.56 23.13 21.64
N SER A 227 -3.58 21.87 22.05
CA SER A 227 -3.61 20.70 21.16
C SER A 227 -5.06 20.20 21.03
N ASP A 228 -5.34 19.44 19.98
CA ASP A 228 -6.57 18.64 19.90
C ASP A 228 -6.38 17.37 20.76
N GLY A 229 -7.33 17.08 21.65
CA GLY A 229 -7.30 15.89 22.50
C GLY A 229 -7.81 14.62 21.82
N ALA A 230 -7.84 13.52 22.57
CA ALA A 230 -8.26 12.21 22.06
C ALA A 230 -9.71 12.22 21.54
N TYR A 231 -9.97 11.52 20.43
CA TYR A 231 -11.30 11.43 19.84
C TYR A 231 -11.51 10.11 19.07
N ASN A 232 -12.70 9.51 19.23
CA ASN A 232 -13.03 8.21 18.68
C ASN A 232 -14.23 8.36 17.73
N ILE A 233 -14.10 7.98 16.46
CA ILE A 233 -15.20 8.01 15.47
C ILE A 233 -15.66 6.58 15.20
N PHE A 234 -16.94 6.30 15.45
CA PHE A 234 -17.54 4.97 15.30
C PHE A 234 -18.35 4.79 14.01
N ALA A 235 -18.89 5.88 13.44
CA ALA A 235 -19.51 5.88 12.11
C ALA A 235 -19.47 7.29 11.50
N ASN A 236 -19.16 7.40 10.20
CA ASN A 236 -19.13 8.67 9.48
C ASN A 236 -19.52 8.56 7.98
N ASP A 237 -19.68 7.35 7.45
CA ASP A 237 -20.20 7.09 6.11
C ASP A 237 -21.66 6.62 6.14
N ARG A 238 -22.31 6.59 4.98
CA ARG A 238 -23.72 6.23 4.86
C ARG A 238 -24.02 4.78 5.26
N GLU A 239 -23.17 3.82 4.92
CA GLU A 239 -23.42 2.40 5.18
C GLU A 239 -23.25 2.09 6.67
N SER A 240 -22.21 2.62 7.33
CA SER A 240 -22.03 2.49 8.78
C SER A 240 -23.19 3.12 9.56
N ILE A 241 -23.64 4.32 9.16
CA ILE A 241 -24.80 4.99 9.78
C ILE A 241 -26.10 4.19 9.53
N GLU A 242 -26.30 3.62 8.33
CA GLU A 242 -27.42 2.72 8.04
C GLU A 242 -27.36 1.40 8.85
N ASN A 243 -26.19 1.00 9.34
CA ASN A 243 -26.00 -0.23 10.11
C ASN A 243 -26.23 -0.06 11.62
N LEU A 244 -26.31 1.18 12.15
CA LEU A 244 -26.60 1.46 13.56
C LEU A 244 -27.93 0.85 14.05
N VAL A 245 -28.94 0.78 13.18
CA VAL A 245 -30.24 0.17 13.48
C VAL A 245 -30.21 -1.36 13.29
N LYS A 246 -29.40 -1.84 12.35
CA LYS A 246 -29.33 -3.26 11.93
C LYS A 246 -28.42 -4.11 12.82
N SER A 247 -27.46 -3.48 13.51
CA SER A 247 -26.43 -4.13 14.33
C SER A 247 -26.45 -3.63 15.79
N SER A 248 -25.57 -4.18 16.63
CA SER A 248 -25.45 -3.88 18.06
C SER A 248 -24.18 -4.49 18.64
N ASN A 249 -23.57 -3.82 19.62
CA ASN A 249 -22.50 -4.39 20.45
C ASN A 249 -22.96 -4.78 21.87
N ALA A 250 -24.26 -4.89 22.11
CA ALA A 250 -24.86 -5.31 23.39
C ALA A 250 -25.96 -6.37 23.19
N GLY A 251 -25.83 -7.19 22.14
CA GLY A 251 -26.72 -8.32 21.85
C GLY A 251 -28.15 -7.97 21.40
N ARG A 252 -28.47 -6.70 21.13
CA ARG A 252 -29.81 -6.28 20.64
C ARG A 252 -29.74 -5.17 19.60
N GLN A 253 -30.10 -5.49 18.36
CA GLN A 253 -30.14 -4.56 17.21
C GLN A 253 -30.72 -3.19 17.57
N GLY A 254 -29.97 -2.13 17.28
CA GLY A 254 -30.29 -0.75 17.65
C GLY A 254 -29.75 -0.28 19.02
N VAL A 255 -29.18 -1.16 19.84
CA VAL A 255 -28.56 -0.82 21.14
C VAL A 255 -27.05 -0.85 21.04
N TRP A 256 -26.40 0.23 21.44
CA TRP A 256 -24.94 0.35 21.50
C TRP A 256 -24.50 0.83 22.88
N VAL A 257 -23.39 0.30 23.41
CA VAL A 257 -22.87 0.60 24.75
C VAL A 257 -21.36 0.87 24.68
N PHE A 258 -20.89 1.87 25.41
CA PHE A 258 -19.50 2.33 25.46
C PHE A 258 -19.13 2.71 26.90
N GLU A 259 -17.91 2.39 27.32
CA GLU A 259 -17.30 2.93 28.54
C GLU A 259 -16.63 4.26 28.20
N ILE A 260 -17.01 5.33 28.91
CA ILE A 260 -16.64 6.71 28.54
C ILE A 260 -15.79 7.43 29.59
N GLY A 261 -15.70 6.86 30.79
CA GLY A 261 -15.02 7.48 31.92
C GLY A 261 -14.78 6.47 33.03
N SER A 262 -13.55 5.98 33.11
CA SER A 262 -12.98 5.19 34.20
C SER A 262 -11.44 5.34 34.12
N PRO A 263 -10.64 4.75 35.02
CA PRO A 263 -9.18 4.85 34.93
C PRO A 263 -8.62 4.37 33.58
N SER A 264 -9.22 3.34 32.98
CA SER A 264 -8.79 2.75 31.70
C SER A 264 -9.36 3.45 30.46
N THR A 265 -10.07 4.57 30.59
CA THR A 265 -10.51 5.40 29.44
C THR A 265 -9.70 6.68 29.28
N ALA A 266 -8.47 6.74 29.81
CA ALA A 266 -7.61 7.90 29.67
C ALA A 266 -7.20 8.15 28.21
N SER A 267 -6.84 7.09 27.48
CA SER A 267 -6.47 7.15 26.05
C SER A 267 -7.68 7.18 25.10
N GLY A 268 -8.82 6.57 25.47
CA GLY A 268 -9.95 6.41 24.56
C GLY A 268 -11.26 5.92 25.17
N VAL A 269 -12.34 6.01 24.37
CA VAL A 269 -13.67 5.45 24.68
C VAL A 269 -13.75 4.00 24.17
N VAL A 270 -13.98 3.07 25.09
CA VAL A 270 -13.99 1.62 24.82
C VAL A 270 -15.41 1.16 24.44
N PRO A 271 -15.64 0.57 23.25
CA PRO A 271 -16.92 -0.05 22.93
C PRO A 271 -17.09 -1.37 23.69
N ALA A 272 -18.32 -1.69 24.11
CA ALA A 272 -18.67 -3.05 24.50
C ALA A 272 -18.37 -4.05 23.36
N ASP A 273 -18.01 -5.29 23.69
CA ASP A 273 -17.82 -6.34 22.69
C ASP A 273 -19.13 -7.08 22.38
N GLY A 274 -19.38 -7.34 21.10
CA GLY A 274 -20.68 -7.73 20.55
C GLY A 274 -21.08 -9.19 20.77
N SER A 275 -20.62 -9.84 21.85
CA SER A 275 -20.72 -11.29 22.03
C SER A 275 -21.37 -11.73 23.36
N LEU A 276 -22.65 -12.14 23.28
CA LEU A 276 -23.20 -13.16 24.18
C LEU A 276 -22.76 -14.53 23.60
N GLY A 277 -21.71 -15.23 24.06
CA GLY A 277 -20.91 -15.10 25.29
C GLY A 277 -21.07 -16.38 26.15
N SER A 278 -20.09 -16.85 26.94
CA SER A 278 -18.70 -16.43 27.14
C SER A 278 -17.88 -17.61 27.72
N ASP A 279 -16.56 -17.59 27.51
CA ASP A 279 -15.44 -18.16 28.30
C ASP A 279 -14.19 -17.88 27.41
N GLY A 280 -13.39 -16.82 27.61
CA GLY A 280 -12.71 -16.40 28.84
C GLY A 280 -11.25 -16.91 28.77
N THR A 281 -10.19 -16.16 29.07
CA THR A 281 -9.97 -14.75 29.50
C THR A 281 -8.58 -14.32 28.94
N GLU A 282 -8.04 -13.09 28.98
CA GLU A 282 -8.38 -11.77 29.55
C GLU A 282 -8.14 -10.65 28.47
N TYR A 283 -8.61 -9.40 28.70
CA TYR A 283 -8.09 -8.15 28.10
C TYR A 283 -7.88 -7.13 29.23
N GLU A 284 -6.80 -6.33 29.18
CA GLU A 284 -6.63 -5.07 29.93
C GLU A 284 -6.05 -4.02 28.96
N ASP A 285 -6.62 -2.81 28.95
CA ASP A 285 -6.35 -1.75 27.97
C ASP A 285 -5.22 -0.78 28.39
N GLU A 286 -4.96 0.21 27.54
CA GLU A 286 -3.79 1.10 27.52
C GLU A 286 -3.76 2.18 28.62
N GLU A 287 -2.56 2.65 28.99
CA GLU A 287 -2.31 3.98 29.56
C GLU A 287 -1.24 4.71 28.74
N ASP A 288 -1.62 5.83 28.13
CA ASP A 288 -0.74 6.84 27.51
C ASP A 288 -0.90 8.16 28.31
N GLU A 289 0.18 8.75 28.83
CA GLU A 289 0.22 10.18 29.22
C GLU A 289 1.59 10.81 28.94
N ASP A 290 1.58 11.93 28.22
CA ASP A 290 2.70 12.83 27.95
C ASP A 290 3.03 13.72 29.17
N TYR A 291 4.31 14.07 29.37
CA TYR A 291 4.70 15.18 30.25
C TYR A 291 5.89 15.98 29.68
N ASP A 292 5.75 17.30 29.59
CA ASP A 292 6.84 18.21 29.17
C ASP A 292 6.93 19.52 29.99
N LEU A 293 8.17 19.98 30.20
CA LEU A 293 8.65 21.29 30.67
C LEU A 293 8.55 21.77 32.15
N VAL A 294 9.45 22.76 32.43
CA VAL A 294 9.44 23.85 33.45
C VAL A 294 10.12 23.59 34.83
N SER A 295 11.08 24.38 35.37
CA SER A 295 11.99 25.44 34.83
C SER A 295 13.07 25.98 35.85
N VAL A 296 14.08 26.75 35.35
CA VAL A 296 14.99 27.77 35.97
C VAL A 296 15.94 27.44 37.17
N SER A 297 17.28 27.59 37.00
CA SER A 297 18.03 28.82 37.41
C SER A 297 19.59 28.78 37.45
N GLU A 298 20.19 29.97 37.21
CA GLU A 298 21.50 30.52 37.65
C GLU A 298 22.87 29.86 37.33
N ARG A 299 23.61 30.55 36.42
CA ARG A 299 24.99 31.10 36.60
C ARG A 299 26.26 30.22 36.81
N SER A 300 27.18 30.39 35.84
CA SER A 300 28.54 30.98 35.99
C SER A 300 29.81 30.16 36.40
N LEU A 301 30.85 30.35 35.56
CA LEU A 301 32.31 30.42 35.85
C LEU A 301 33.13 29.12 36.07
N GLY A 302 34.43 29.19 35.76
CA GLY A 302 35.45 28.10 35.81
C GLY A 302 35.51 27.31 34.49
N LEU A 303 36.52 27.40 33.61
CA LEU A 303 37.88 27.95 33.65
C LEU A 303 38.90 27.10 34.46
N GLU A 304 40.06 26.90 33.82
CA GLU A 304 41.27 26.14 34.21
C GLU A 304 41.23 24.63 33.88
N ASP A 305 41.93 24.05 32.89
CA ASP A 305 43.20 24.31 32.14
C ASP A 305 44.45 23.55 32.70
N VAL A 306 45.46 23.38 31.84
CA VAL A 306 46.79 22.77 32.03
C VAL A 306 46.77 21.24 32.19
N GLY A 307 47.49 20.45 31.37
CA GLY A 307 48.46 20.79 30.32
C GLY A 307 49.17 19.54 29.76
N THR A 308 50.21 19.61 28.92
CA THR A 308 50.84 20.76 28.25
C THR A 308 51.89 20.27 27.24
N THR A 309 51.87 20.76 25.98
CA THR A 309 53.06 20.94 25.09
C THR A 309 53.84 19.66 24.64
N ILE A 310 54.82 19.66 23.70
CA ILE A 310 55.54 20.75 23.00
C ILE A 310 56.05 20.31 21.59
N ASP A 311 56.20 21.28 20.68
CA ASP A 311 56.94 21.25 19.38
C ASP A 311 58.46 21.59 19.60
N PRO A 312 59.36 21.68 18.59
CA PRO A 312 59.51 21.03 17.27
C PRO A 312 60.98 20.54 16.94
N TYR A 313 61.22 20.02 15.72
CA TYR A 313 62.54 19.73 15.07
C TYR A 313 63.38 18.56 15.66
N ASP A 314 64.38 17.93 14.98
CA ASP A 314 65.12 18.26 13.75
C ASP A 314 65.58 17.00 12.93
N VAL A 315 66.26 17.22 11.78
CA VAL A 315 66.57 16.30 10.65
C VAL A 315 68.06 15.86 10.63
N PRO A 316 68.50 14.61 10.25
CA PRO A 316 69.11 14.41 8.91
C PRO A 316 69.30 12.98 8.29
N ARG A 317 68.99 12.85 6.97
CA ARG A 317 69.74 12.11 5.90
C ARG A 317 69.86 10.55 6.00
N ARG A 318 70.19 9.75 4.97
CA ARG A 318 70.53 9.87 3.52
C ARG A 318 70.22 8.50 2.85
N GLY A 319 70.00 8.31 1.54
CA GLY A 319 69.90 9.22 0.39
C GLY A 319 69.85 8.47 -0.95
N ASP A 320 69.81 9.24 -2.04
CA ASP A 320 70.16 8.91 -3.44
C ASP A 320 69.19 7.93 -4.19
N GLU A 321 68.87 8.04 -5.49
CA GLU A 321 69.41 8.88 -6.60
C GLU A 321 68.34 9.09 -7.73
N ASP A 322 68.42 10.21 -8.49
CA ASP A 322 67.91 10.49 -9.87
C ASP A 322 66.40 10.37 -10.32
N THR A 323 65.90 11.06 -11.37
CA THR A 323 65.91 12.51 -11.77
C THR A 323 64.85 12.86 -12.88
N TYR A 324 64.51 14.16 -13.04
CA TYR A 324 63.99 14.89 -14.23
C TYR A 324 62.53 14.81 -14.78
N ASP A 325 61.81 15.94 -14.59
CA ASP A 325 61.17 16.83 -15.61
C ASP A 325 59.76 16.64 -16.24
N LEU A 326 59.36 17.68 -16.99
CA LEU A 326 58.00 18.20 -17.28
C LEU A 326 57.26 17.69 -18.57
N LEU A 327 55.95 18.05 -18.60
CA LEU A 327 55.03 18.26 -19.75
C LEU A 327 54.16 17.10 -20.30
N ASN A 328 52.95 17.53 -20.72
CA ASN A 328 51.98 16.87 -21.61
C ASN A 328 52.53 16.73 -23.05
N PRO A 329 51.89 15.99 -24.00
CA PRO A 329 50.76 15.05 -23.90
C PRO A 329 50.93 13.78 -24.81
N ILE A 330 49.83 13.09 -25.15
CA ILE A 330 49.61 12.18 -26.31
C ILE A 330 49.96 10.68 -26.12
N SER A 331 49.15 9.83 -26.78
CA SER A 331 49.18 8.35 -26.90
C SER A 331 50.11 7.93 -28.10
N PRO A 332 50.07 6.73 -28.76
CA PRO A 332 49.39 5.44 -28.52
C PRO A 332 50.26 4.16 -28.79
N ARG A 333 49.60 3.00 -28.99
CA ARG A 333 50.07 1.73 -29.66
C ARG A 333 50.97 0.81 -28.81
N HIS A 334 50.70 -0.50 -28.67
CA HIS A 334 50.42 -1.65 -29.59
C HIS A 334 51.67 -2.39 -30.09
N ALA A 335 51.75 -3.70 -29.81
CA ALA A 335 52.51 -4.77 -30.53
C ALA A 335 52.13 -6.13 -29.85
N SER A 336 51.39 -7.06 -30.47
CA SER A 336 51.78 -8.10 -31.48
C SER A 336 52.42 -9.36 -30.82
N THR A 337 52.50 -10.57 -31.41
CA THR A 337 52.68 -11.00 -32.83
C THR A 337 52.10 -12.40 -33.19
N GLU A 338 51.64 -12.56 -34.44
CA GLU A 338 51.86 -13.73 -35.35
C GLU A 338 51.13 -15.10 -35.10
N ARG A 339 50.83 -15.98 -36.09
CA ARG A 339 51.18 -16.11 -37.55
C ARG A 339 50.06 -16.87 -38.37
N PRO A 340 50.21 -17.33 -39.65
CA PRO A 340 49.16 -17.16 -40.71
C PRO A 340 48.85 -18.52 -41.45
N PRO A 341 48.56 -18.62 -42.77
CA PRO A 341 48.07 -17.71 -43.85
C PRO A 341 46.73 -18.24 -44.47
N LEU A 342 46.20 -17.96 -45.69
CA LEU A 342 46.58 -17.32 -46.99
C LEU A 342 45.37 -16.44 -47.50
N GLU A 343 45.23 -15.87 -48.71
CA GLU A 343 46.00 -15.91 -49.98
C GLU A 343 45.98 -14.59 -50.82
N GLU A 344 45.39 -14.57 -52.04
CA GLU A 344 45.70 -13.64 -53.17
C GLU A 344 44.51 -13.35 -54.14
N PRO A 345 44.58 -12.36 -55.10
CA PRO A 345 45.44 -11.15 -55.24
C PRO A 345 44.77 -9.84 -55.82
N ILE A 346 45.56 -8.73 -56.03
CA ILE A 346 45.35 -7.51 -56.92
C ILE A 346 44.43 -6.34 -56.41
N VAL A 347 44.47 -5.03 -56.81
CA VAL A 347 45.49 -3.94 -57.14
C VAL A 347 44.78 -2.71 -57.84
N VAL A 348 45.17 -1.41 -57.85
CA VAL A 348 45.87 -0.43 -56.93
C VAL A 348 45.87 1.05 -57.51
N ASP A 349 46.05 2.11 -56.68
CA ASP A 349 46.51 3.53 -56.98
C ASP A 349 45.64 4.55 -57.83
N GLN A 350 45.77 5.93 -57.86
CA GLN A 350 46.65 6.99 -57.25
C GLN A 350 46.09 8.49 -57.25
N TYR A 351 46.92 9.50 -56.84
CA TYR A 351 46.81 11.01 -56.58
C TYR A 351 46.65 12.00 -57.81
N PRO A 352 46.82 13.40 -57.81
CA PRO A 352 47.10 14.51 -56.80
C PRO A 352 46.44 15.97 -56.96
N ASP A 353 46.59 16.85 -55.93
CA ASP A 353 46.93 18.35 -55.74
C ASP A 353 46.88 19.46 -56.89
N PRO A 354 47.17 20.82 -56.73
CA PRO A 354 46.79 21.96 -55.79
C PRO A 354 46.48 23.41 -56.38
N SER A 355 46.02 24.37 -55.52
CA SER A 355 46.23 25.88 -55.53
C SER A 355 45.47 26.85 -56.52
N GLY A 356 45.26 28.17 -56.31
CA GLY A 356 45.45 29.14 -55.18
C GLY A 356 45.27 30.69 -55.50
N ARG A 357 45.14 31.58 -54.48
CA ARG A 357 45.00 33.10 -54.45
C ARG A 357 43.63 33.74 -54.86
N GLY A 358 43.17 34.91 -54.34
CA GLY A 358 43.61 35.77 -53.20
C GLY A 358 42.95 37.19 -53.06
N THR A 359 43.15 37.84 -51.88
CA THR A 359 43.05 39.30 -51.51
C THR A 359 41.73 40.10 -51.22
N LYS A 360 41.58 40.47 -49.91
CA LYS A 360 41.25 41.81 -49.30
C LYS A 360 39.87 42.53 -49.39
N SER A 361 39.01 42.24 -48.39
CA SER A 361 38.51 43.15 -47.31
C SER A 361 38.02 44.60 -47.55
N PHE A 362 36.78 44.90 -47.11
CA PHE A 362 36.36 46.15 -46.42
C PHE A 362 35.18 45.88 -45.44
N LEU A 363 34.67 46.91 -44.73
CA LEU A 363 33.86 46.79 -43.50
C LEU A 363 32.31 46.87 -43.68
N TYR A 364 31.59 46.19 -42.76
CA TYR A 364 30.16 46.28 -42.36
C TYR A 364 29.10 46.85 -43.32
N PRO A 365 28.06 46.05 -43.61
CA PRO A 365 26.70 46.51 -43.26
C PRO A 365 25.74 45.41 -42.73
N ALA A 366 24.64 45.87 -42.11
CA ALA A 366 23.32 45.26 -41.90
C ALA A 366 23.14 43.72 -41.91
N GLU A 367 22.66 43.16 -40.79
CA GLU A 367 22.15 41.79 -40.72
C GLU A 367 20.75 41.66 -41.35
N GLY A 368 20.58 40.66 -42.22
CA GLY A 368 19.29 40.24 -42.75
C GLY A 368 19.44 39.42 -44.02
N PHE A 369 18.94 38.17 -44.02
CA PHE A 369 18.95 37.29 -45.19
C PHE A 369 17.64 36.49 -45.32
N PRO A 370 16.90 36.63 -46.43
CA PRO A 370 15.75 35.79 -46.75
C PRO A 370 16.12 34.58 -47.65
N GLN A 371 15.29 33.54 -47.51
CA GLN A 371 14.89 32.50 -48.48
C GLN A 371 15.65 32.33 -49.82
N GLN A 372 16.09 31.09 -50.10
CA GLN A 372 15.72 30.21 -51.24
C GLN A 372 16.77 29.06 -51.34
N HIS A 373 16.49 27.75 -51.42
CA HIS A 373 15.69 26.95 -52.39
C HIS A 373 16.14 27.14 -53.85
N ALA A 374 16.48 26.13 -54.67
CA ALA A 374 16.74 24.69 -54.49
C ALA A 374 17.46 24.15 -55.76
N GLN A 375 17.55 22.82 -55.94
CA GLN A 375 18.02 22.06 -57.13
C GLN A 375 19.57 21.93 -57.27
N VAL A 376 20.24 20.78 -57.49
CA VAL A 376 20.00 19.44 -58.13
C VAL A 376 20.54 19.37 -59.58
N ILE A 377 20.86 18.15 -60.09
CA ILE A 377 21.42 17.81 -61.45
C ILE A 377 22.97 18.00 -61.53
N ASP A 378 23.84 17.15 -62.10
CA ASP A 378 23.86 15.73 -62.57
C ASP A 378 25.35 15.23 -62.43
N VAL A 379 25.80 13.96 -62.48
CA VAL A 379 25.44 12.63 -63.10
C VAL A 379 26.24 12.30 -64.40
N ASP A 380 26.79 11.07 -64.42
CA ASP A 380 27.42 10.25 -65.48
C ASP A 380 28.70 10.67 -66.27
N GLU A 381 29.63 9.70 -66.36
CA GLU A 381 30.46 9.25 -67.52
C GLU A 381 31.60 8.34 -66.96
N VAL A 382 31.74 7.00 -67.15
CA VAL A 382 31.24 5.93 -68.04
C VAL A 382 32.06 5.66 -69.32
N GLU A 383 32.93 4.63 -69.27
CA GLU A 383 33.38 3.67 -70.32
C GLU A 383 34.48 2.75 -69.71
N GLU A 384 34.67 1.45 -69.96
CA GLU A 384 34.03 0.35 -70.75
C GLU A 384 34.30 -0.99 -69.99
N THR A 385 33.62 -2.14 -70.15
CA THR A 385 32.28 -2.58 -70.59
C THR A 385 32.02 -4.00 -70.00
N GLY A 386 30.77 -4.39 -69.65
CA GLY A 386 30.52 -5.75 -69.13
C GLY A 386 29.17 -6.01 -68.43
N ILE A 387 28.07 -6.01 -69.19
CA ILE A 387 26.67 -6.12 -68.70
C ILE A 387 26.36 -7.43 -67.94
N VAL A 388 25.85 -7.35 -66.69
CA VAL A 388 24.61 -8.01 -66.22
C VAL A 388 23.97 -7.16 -65.10
N PHE A 389 22.66 -6.88 -65.18
CA PHE A 389 21.92 -6.18 -64.12
C PHE A 389 21.54 -7.09 -62.94
N ARG A 390 21.61 -6.56 -61.72
CA ARG A 390 20.64 -6.86 -60.64
C ARG A 390 20.45 -5.61 -59.77
N TYR A 391 19.20 -5.21 -59.58
CA TYR A 391 18.82 -4.20 -58.59
C TYR A 391 18.97 -4.78 -57.18
N ASN A 392 19.26 -3.94 -56.19
CA ASN A 392 18.93 -4.22 -54.80
C ASN A 392 18.44 -2.92 -54.13
N THR A 393 17.26 -2.94 -53.52
CA THR A 393 16.42 -1.73 -53.30
C THR A 393 16.15 -1.42 -51.82
N ASP A 394 17.16 -1.63 -50.97
CA ASP A 394 16.97 -1.85 -49.53
C ASP A 394 17.43 -0.67 -48.64
N SER A 395 17.00 0.55 -48.97
CA SER A 395 17.12 1.70 -48.05
C SER A 395 15.91 2.65 -48.06
N ARG A 396 14.80 2.26 -48.69
CA ARG A 396 13.51 2.94 -48.47
C ARG A 396 12.99 2.60 -47.07
N GLN A 397 12.67 3.62 -46.28
CA GLN A 397 11.89 3.45 -45.07
C GLN A 397 10.45 3.13 -45.46
N THR A 398 10.16 1.84 -45.57
CA THR A 398 8.81 1.31 -45.81
C THR A 398 8.21 0.76 -44.52
N CYS A 399 6.90 0.57 -44.52
CA CYS A 399 6.14 -0.09 -43.46
C CYS A 399 6.68 -1.48 -43.13
N ALA A 400 7.08 -2.26 -44.14
CA ALA A 400 7.68 -3.59 -43.94
C ALA A 400 8.92 -3.55 -43.02
N ASN A 401 9.69 -2.46 -43.06
CA ASN A 401 10.93 -2.30 -42.29
C ASN A 401 10.77 -1.44 -41.02
N ASN A 402 9.69 -0.66 -40.89
CA ASN A 402 9.53 0.36 -39.85
C ASN A 402 8.17 0.37 -39.12
N ARG A 403 7.32 -0.67 -39.29
CA ARG A 403 6.00 -0.75 -38.64
C ARG A 403 6.03 -0.50 -37.13
N TYR A 404 7.11 -0.89 -36.45
CA TYR A 404 7.33 -0.67 -35.01
C TYR A 404 7.38 0.82 -34.58
N GLN A 405 7.45 1.77 -35.52
CA GLN A 405 7.36 3.20 -35.24
C GLN A 405 5.93 3.75 -35.22
N CYS A 406 4.95 2.94 -35.62
CA CYS A 406 3.52 3.25 -35.48
C CYS A 406 2.98 2.64 -34.19
N SER A 407 1.89 3.20 -33.66
CA SER A 407 1.15 2.56 -32.55
C SER A 407 0.65 1.17 -32.97
N ILE A 408 0.51 0.25 -32.01
CA ILE A 408 -0.15 -1.05 -32.24
C ILE A 408 -1.59 -0.89 -32.76
N HIS A 409 -2.24 0.24 -32.44
CA HIS A 409 -3.58 0.59 -32.91
C HIS A 409 -3.57 1.43 -34.20
N ALA A 410 -2.47 1.41 -34.96
CA ALA A 410 -2.31 2.18 -36.20
C ALA A 410 -2.02 1.33 -37.45
N GLN A 411 -2.53 1.80 -38.57
CA GLN A 411 -2.23 1.33 -39.92
C GLN A 411 -1.05 2.11 -40.48
N CYS A 412 0.04 1.42 -40.79
CA CYS A 412 1.13 1.99 -41.58
C CYS A 412 0.76 1.98 -43.08
N ARG A 413 1.09 3.05 -43.81
CA ARG A 413 0.96 3.14 -45.27
C ARG A 413 2.24 3.63 -45.92
N ASP A 414 2.63 2.98 -47.01
CA ASP A 414 3.81 3.31 -47.82
C ASP A 414 3.51 4.42 -48.85
N TYR A 415 4.46 5.34 -49.00
CA TYR A 415 4.44 6.47 -49.93
C TYR A 415 5.71 6.46 -50.79
N PRO A 416 5.76 7.21 -51.92
CA PRO A 416 6.93 7.20 -52.80
C PRO A 416 8.25 7.67 -52.15
N THR A 417 8.16 8.39 -51.03
CA THR A 417 9.30 9.01 -50.31
C THR A 417 9.55 8.44 -48.91
N GLY A 418 8.69 7.55 -48.37
CA GLY A 418 8.75 7.05 -46.99
C GLY A 418 7.44 6.37 -46.56
N PHE A 419 7.10 6.42 -45.28
CA PHE A 419 5.86 5.84 -44.73
C PHE A 419 5.16 6.80 -43.75
N CYS A 420 3.83 6.64 -43.59
CA CYS A 420 3.05 7.34 -42.57
C CYS A 420 2.21 6.35 -41.74
N CYS A 421 1.88 6.74 -40.50
CA CYS A 421 1.02 5.98 -39.60
C CYS A 421 -0.34 6.66 -39.46
N TYR A 422 -1.43 5.89 -39.34
CA TYR A 422 -2.80 6.40 -39.14
C TYR A 422 -3.52 5.56 -38.10
N CYS A 423 -4.14 6.16 -37.07
CA CYS A 423 -4.91 5.38 -36.09
C CYS A 423 -6.08 4.61 -36.75
N ALA A 424 -6.42 3.45 -36.19
CA ALA A 424 -7.58 2.67 -36.60
C ALA A 424 -8.91 3.36 -36.20
N ALA A 425 -10.03 2.92 -36.78
CA ALA A 425 -11.35 3.41 -36.38
C ALA A 425 -11.61 3.16 -34.88
N GLY A 426 -12.21 4.13 -34.18
CA GLY A 426 -12.36 4.12 -32.72
C GLY A 426 -11.12 4.60 -31.94
N TYR A 427 -10.02 4.94 -32.63
CA TYR A 427 -8.81 5.49 -32.03
C TYR A 427 -8.46 6.86 -32.62
N THR A 428 -8.06 7.80 -31.76
CA THR A 428 -7.66 9.17 -32.11
C THR A 428 -6.18 9.38 -31.82
N GLY A 429 -5.54 10.33 -32.52
CA GLY A 429 -4.09 10.58 -32.43
C GLY A 429 -3.41 10.75 -33.79
N ASN A 430 -2.07 10.80 -33.80
CA ASN A 430 -1.26 11.04 -35.00
C ASN A 430 -0.73 9.75 -35.68
N GLY A 431 -1.20 8.57 -35.26
CA GLY A 431 -0.76 7.27 -35.80
C GLY A 431 0.55 6.72 -35.20
N ARG A 432 1.46 7.58 -34.73
CA ARG A 432 2.59 7.14 -33.88
C ARG A 432 2.09 6.88 -32.46
N GLN A 433 1.25 7.78 -31.96
CA GLN A 433 0.51 7.67 -30.71
C GLN A 433 -0.99 7.62 -31.04
N CYS A 434 -1.73 6.69 -30.42
CA CYS A 434 -3.17 6.49 -30.62
C CYS A 434 -3.84 6.08 -29.30
N VAL A 435 -4.99 6.69 -28.97
CA VAL A 435 -5.80 6.35 -27.79
C VAL A 435 -7.25 6.09 -28.20
N ALA A 436 -7.95 5.22 -27.46
CA ALA A 436 -9.35 4.89 -27.75
C ALA A 436 -10.29 6.07 -27.45
N GLU A 437 -11.31 6.27 -28.28
CA GLU A 437 -12.41 7.20 -28.01
C GLU A 437 -13.09 6.87 -26.66
N GLY A 438 -13.55 7.90 -25.94
CA GLY A 438 -14.16 7.76 -24.61
C GLY A 438 -13.22 7.39 -23.45
N SER A 439 -11.98 6.93 -23.72
CA SER A 439 -11.07 6.50 -22.65
C SER A 439 -10.65 7.64 -21.69
N PRO A 440 -10.48 7.36 -20.38
CA PRO A 440 -9.90 8.30 -19.44
C PRO A 440 -8.37 8.35 -19.62
N GLN A 441 -7.81 9.55 -19.76
CA GLN A 441 -6.40 9.79 -20.00
C GLN A 441 -5.77 10.58 -18.85
N ARG A 442 -4.52 10.25 -18.53
CA ARG A 442 -3.76 10.85 -17.41
C ARG A 442 -2.49 11.50 -17.92
N VAL A 443 -2.24 12.74 -17.49
CA VAL A 443 -1.01 13.47 -17.79
C VAL A 443 -0.22 13.68 -16.51
N ASN A 444 1.02 13.21 -16.47
CA ASN A 444 1.91 13.31 -15.32
C ASN A 444 3.16 14.13 -15.69
N GLY A 445 3.66 14.93 -14.75
CA GLY A 445 4.82 15.77 -15.03
C GLY A 445 5.43 16.49 -13.84
N LYS A 446 6.59 17.09 -14.09
CA LYS A 446 7.27 17.97 -13.13
C LYS A 446 7.23 19.43 -13.58
N VAL A 447 7.10 20.32 -12.61
CA VAL A 447 7.19 21.77 -12.74
C VAL A 447 8.44 22.27 -12.02
N ARG A 448 9.14 23.21 -12.63
CA ARG A 448 10.14 24.05 -11.97
C ARG A 448 9.90 25.51 -12.31
N GLY A 449 10.22 26.42 -11.39
CA GLY A 449 10.08 27.84 -11.66
C GLY A 449 10.98 28.76 -10.85
N ARG A 450 11.27 29.91 -11.45
CA ARG A 450 11.98 31.05 -10.88
C ARG A 450 11.14 32.29 -11.14
N ILE A 451 10.35 32.71 -10.15
CA ILE A 451 9.29 33.69 -10.37
C ILE A 451 9.44 34.85 -9.39
N PHE A 452 9.57 36.06 -9.94
CA PHE A 452 9.52 37.29 -9.16
C PHE A 452 8.05 37.70 -8.97
N VAL A 453 7.66 37.99 -7.73
CA VAL A 453 6.29 38.42 -7.40
C VAL A 453 6.28 39.92 -7.13
N GLY A 454 5.32 40.65 -7.71
CA GLY A 454 5.16 42.08 -7.52
C GLY A 454 6.43 42.86 -7.84
N ASN A 455 6.83 43.75 -6.92
CA ASN A 455 8.07 44.53 -7.04
C ASN A 455 9.29 43.85 -6.37
N SER A 456 9.18 42.59 -5.94
CA SER A 456 10.28 41.89 -5.26
C SER A 456 11.54 41.80 -6.12
N GLN A 457 12.69 41.97 -5.45
CA GLN A 457 14.02 41.75 -6.02
C GLN A 457 14.52 40.31 -5.83
N THR A 458 13.88 39.54 -4.94
CA THR A 458 14.14 38.10 -4.75
C THR A 458 13.08 37.27 -5.48
N PRO A 459 13.47 36.31 -6.33
CA PRO A 459 12.53 35.36 -6.93
C PRO A 459 12.18 34.25 -5.94
N VAL A 460 10.93 33.79 -5.97
CA VAL A 460 10.56 32.49 -5.42
C VAL A 460 11.07 31.42 -6.39
N VAL A 461 11.87 30.48 -5.89
CA VAL A 461 12.38 29.35 -6.67
C VAL A 461 11.78 28.06 -6.11
N PHE A 462 11.28 27.21 -6.98
CA PHE A 462 10.71 25.91 -6.65
C PHE A 462 11.07 24.89 -7.73
N GLU A 463 11.43 23.68 -7.31
CA GLU A 463 11.86 22.59 -8.16
C GLU A 463 11.23 21.28 -7.67
N ASN A 464 11.14 20.28 -8.54
CA ASN A 464 10.53 18.96 -8.28
C ASN A 464 9.04 18.95 -7.90
N THR A 465 8.33 20.08 -8.00
CA THR A 465 6.87 20.16 -7.91
C THR A 465 6.19 19.22 -8.92
N ASP A 466 5.17 18.49 -8.48
CA ASP A 466 4.36 17.63 -9.34
C ASP A 466 3.20 18.37 -10.00
N LEU A 467 2.93 17.99 -11.26
CA LEU A 467 1.72 18.33 -12.01
C LEU A 467 1.05 17.01 -12.40
N HIS A 468 -0.19 16.84 -11.95
CA HIS A 468 -1.07 15.75 -12.37
C HIS A 468 -2.29 16.34 -13.07
N SER A 469 -2.72 15.71 -14.16
CA SER A 469 -3.91 16.10 -14.89
C SER A 469 -4.75 14.90 -15.30
N TYR A 470 -6.07 15.08 -15.26
CA TYR A 470 -7.07 14.10 -15.68
C TYR A 470 -7.97 14.70 -16.75
N VAL A 471 -8.23 13.91 -17.78
CA VAL A 471 -9.08 14.22 -18.94
C VAL A 471 -9.82 12.96 -19.36
N VAL A 472 -10.99 13.11 -19.99
CA VAL A 472 -11.70 12.01 -20.64
C VAL A 472 -11.88 12.38 -22.11
N MET A 473 -11.54 11.46 -23.02
CA MET A 473 -11.65 11.69 -24.46
C MET A 473 -13.10 12.05 -24.83
N ASN A 474 -13.26 13.06 -25.70
CA ASN A 474 -14.55 13.64 -26.13
C ASN A 474 -15.37 14.35 -25.04
N HIS A 475 -14.92 14.44 -23.78
CA HIS A 475 -15.60 15.26 -22.75
C HIS A 475 -15.08 16.71 -22.69
N GLY A 476 -13.95 17.04 -23.31
CA GLY A 476 -13.40 18.40 -23.42
C GLY A 476 -12.88 19.05 -22.13
N ARG A 477 -13.23 18.50 -20.97
CA ARG A 477 -12.92 19.08 -19.66
C ARG A 477 -11.62 18.50 -19.10
N SER A 478 -10.65 19.38 -18.87
CA SER A 478 -9.36 19.05 -18.26
C SER A 478 -9.30 19.55 -16.82
N TYR A 479 -8.85 18.70 -15.90
CA TYR A 479 -8.56 19.04 -14.51
C TYR A 479 -7.04 18.92 -14.31
N THR A 480 -6.39 19.96 -13.80
CA THR A 480 -4.95 19.98 -13.52
C THR A 480 -4.71 20.41 -12.08
N ALA A 481 -3.88 19.66 -11.35
CA ALA A 481 -3.45 19.97 -9.99
C ALA A 481 -1.92 20.06 -9.94
N ILE A 482 -1.41 21.11 -9.31
CA ILE A 482 0.02 21.39 -9.13
C ILE A 482 0.28 21.53 -7.63
N SER A 483 1.00 20.59 -7.03
CA SER A 483 1.21 20.50 -5.58
C SER A 483 2.43 21.30 -5.12
N THR A 484 2.70 21.38 -3.81
CA THR A 484 3.96 21.94 -3.24
C THR A 484 4.26 23.41 -3.59
N ILE A 485 3.28 24.18 -4.07
CA ILE A 485 3.47 25.58 -4.45
C ILE A 485 3.57 26.46 -3.19
N PRO A 486 4.62 27.29 -3.02
CA PRO A 486 4.73 28.18 -1.86
C PRO A 486 3.62 29.23 -1.80
N GLU A 487 3.13 29.54 -0.59
CA GLU A 487 2.06 30.52 -0.37
C GLU A 487 2.39 31.93 -0.90
N SER A 488 3.66 32.33 -0.79
CA SER A 488 4.21 33.59 -1.33
C SER A 488 4.14 33.71 -2.86
N LEU A 489 3.73 32.65 -3.55
CA LEU A 489 3.61 32.56 -5.00
C LEU A 489 2.22 32.05 -5.44
N GLY A 490 1.59 31.16 -4.67
CA GLY A 490 0.34 30.47 -5.01
C GLY A 490 -0.78 31.39 -5.52
N TYR A 491 -1.17 32.40 -4.73
CA TYR A 491 -2.20 33.36 -5.11
C TYR A 491 -1.87 34.14 -6.40
N SER A 492 -0.59 34.42 -6.65
CA SER A 492 -0.12 35.15 -7.83
C SER A 492 -0.01 34.28 -9.09
N LEU A 493 -0.06 32.95 -8.95
CA LEU A 493 -0.16 32.01 -10.08
C LEU A 493 -1.60 31.74 -10.52
N VAL A 494 -2.61 31.96 -9.67
CA VAL A 494 -4.02 31.63 -9.97
C VAL A 494 -4.54 32.13 -11.33
N PRO A 495 -4.18 33.33 -11.85
CA PRO A 495 -4.59 33.76 -13.20
C PRO A 495 -4.01 32.90 -14.34
N LEU A 496 -2.96 32.11 -14.11
CA LEU A 496 -2.22 31.38 -15.13
C LEU A 496 -2.85 30.01 -15.49
N ALA A 497 -4.18 29.92 -15.48
CA ALA A 497 -4.93 28.74 -15.93
C ALA A 497 -4.47 28.14 -17.27
N PRO A 498 -4.02 28.93 -18.28
CA PRO A 498 -3.46 28.38 -19.52
C PRO A 498 -2.16 27.56 -19.37
N VAL A 499 -1.56 27.46 -18.16
CA VAL A 499 -0.50 26.48 -17.85
C VAL A 499 -1.05 25.06 -17.86
N GLY A 500 -2.24 24.83 -17.29
CA GLY A 500 -2.99 23.57 -17.41
C GLY A 500 -3.80 23.50 -18.72
N GLY A 501 -4.32 24.63 -19.18
CA GLY A 501 -5.23 24.70 -20.34
C GLY A 501 -4.66 24.24 -21.68
N ILE A 502 -3.34 24.05 -21.81
CA ILE A 502 -2.77 23.34 -22.97
C ILE A 502 -3.24 21.88 -23.06
N ILE A 503 -3.49 21.22 -21.91
CA ILE A 503 -4.05 19.87 -21.84
C ILE A 503 -5.53 19.90 -22.27
N GLY A 504 -6.24 20.98 -21.93
CA GLY A 504 -7.56 21.28 -22.48
C GLY A 504 -7.58 21.40 -24.00
N TRP A 505 -6.62 22.12 -24.60
CA TRP A 505 -6.44 22.18 -26.06
C TRP A 505 -6.08 20.82 -26.69
N MET A 506 -5.28 19.99 -26.01
CA MET A 506 -4.97 18.63 -26.49
C MET A 506 -6.22 17.76 -26.60
N PHE A 507 -7.15 17.87 -25.65
CA PHE A 507 -8.31 16.96 -25.52
C PHE A 507 -9.66 17.66 -25.66
N ALA A 508 -9.68 18.78 -26.39
CA ALA A 508 -10.89 19.51 -26.74
C ALA A 508 -11.85 18.63 -27.57
N VAL A 509 -13.17 18.84 -27.39
CA VAL A 509 -14.19 18.16 -28.21
C VAL A 509 -14.07 18.63 -29.65
N GLU A 510 -13.86 17.70 -30.58
CA GLU A 510 -13.71 17.96 -32.01
C GLU A 510 -15.09 18.19 -32.66
N GLN A 511 -15.24 19.31 -33.39
CA GLN A 511 -16.37 19.53 -34.30
C GLN A 511 -16.02 19.03 -35.71
N GLU A 512 -17.02 18.69 -36.54
CA GLU A 512 -16.81 18.10 -37.87
C GLU A 512 -15.80 18.89 -38.73
N GLY A 513 -14.69 18.23 -39.11
CA GLY A 513 -13.63 18.81 -39.94
C GLY A 513 -12.50 19.53 -39.18
N PHE A 514 -12.57 19.59 -37.85
CA PHE A 514 -11.55 20.20 -36.98
C PHE A 514 -10.85 19.13 -36.14
N LYS A 515 -9.61 19.40 -35.71
CA LYS A 515 -8.81 18.48 -34.89
C LYS A 515 -8.25 19.15 -33.64
N ASN A 516 -8.29 18.45 -32.52
CA ASN A 516 -7.70 18.86 -31.26
C ASN A 516 -6.17 18.65 -31.26
N GLY A 517 -5.51 19.14 -30.20
CA GLY A 517 -4.05 19.07 -30.13
C GLY A 517 -3.49 17.65 -30.12
N PHE A 518 -4.21 16.66 -29.60
CA PHE A 518 -3.76 15.26 -29.59
C PHE A 518 -3.89 14.60 -30.98
N SER A 519 -5.01 14.79 -31.67
CA SER A 519 -5.23 14.30 -33.05
C SER A 519 -4.27 14.93 -34.08
N ILE A 520 -3.61 16.04 -33.73
CA ILE A 520 -2.56 16.69 -34.53
C ILE A 520 -1.16 16.21 -34.10
N THR A 521 -0.84 16.23 -32.81
CA THR A 521 0.54 16.06 -32.31
C THR A 521 0.88 14.68 -31.76
N GLY A 522 -0.12 13.83 -31.47
CA GLY A 522 0.05 12.60 -30.69
C GLY A 522 0.55 12.83 -29.25
N GLY A 523 0.55 14.08 -28.75
CA GLY A 523 1.22 14.42 -27.50
C GLY A 523 2.74 14.55 -27.61
N GLU A 524 3.31 14.60 -28.81
CA GLU A 524 4.75 14.82 -29.05
C GLU A 524 5.00 16.25 -29.57
N PHE A 525 5.09 17.24 -28.66
CA PHE A 525 5.30 18.64 -29.03
C PHE A 525 6.05 19.46 -27.97
N THR A 526 6.56 20.62 -28.40
CA THR A 526 7.09 21.66 -27.51
C THR A 526 6.25 22.94 -27.64
N ARG A 527 5.78 23.47 -26.52
CA ARG A 527 5.11 24.77 -26.40
C ARG A 527 6.08 25.78 -25.78
N GLN A 528 6.16 26.95 -26.39
CA GLN A 528 6.75 28.15 -25.79
C GLN A 528 5.66 29.21 -25.72
N ALA A 529 5.35 29.68 -24.51
CA ALA A 529 4.35 30.71 -24.26
C ALA A 529 4.96 31.87 -23.47
N GLU A 530 4.46 33.06 -23.73
CA GLU A 530 4.80 34.29 -23.03
C GLU A 530 3.50 34.98 -22.60
N VAL A 531 3.45 35.45 -21.36
CA VAL A 531 2.35 36.29 -20.86
C VAL A 531 2.89 37.63 -20.37
N THR A 532 2.24 38.70 -20.82
CA THR A 532 2.54 40.09 -20.47
C THR A 532 1.34 40.68 -19.74
N PHE A 533 1.54 41.22 -18.53
CA PHE A 533 0.48 41.84 -17.73
C PHE A 533 0.40 43.33 -18.01
N VAL A 534 -0.76 43.84 -18.41
CA VAL A 534 -0.92 45.24 -18.80
C VAL A 534 -0.70 46.15 -17.59
N GLY A 535 0.27 47.05 -17.70
CA GLY A 535 0.69 47.95 -16.61
C GLY A 535 1.97 47.52 -15.88
N HIS A 536 2.47 46.29 -16.12
CA HIS A 536 3.76 45.83 -15.59
C HIS A 536 4.81 45.73 -16.73
N PRO A 537 6.09 46.08 -16.48
CA PRO A 537 7.10 46.17 -17.53
C PRO A 537 7.73 44.82 -17.92
N ASP A 538 7.70 43.84 -17.01
CA ASP A 538 8.32 42.53 -17.18
C ASP A 538 7.30 41.50 -17.69
N LYS A 539 7.80 40.50 -18.43
CA LYS A 539 7.02 39.37 -18.94
C LYS A 539 7.32 38.08 -18.16
N MET A 540 6.43 37.10 -18.30
CA MET A 540 6.57 35.75 -17.78
C MET A 540 6.66 34.76 -18.94
N VAL A 541 7.63 33.84 -18.90
CA VAL A 541 7.91 32.85 -19.95
C VAL A 541 7.61 31.44 -19.43
N ILE A 542 6.94 30.65 -20.26
CA ILE A 542 6.45 29.31 -19.95
C ILE A 542 6.92 28.37 -21.06
N LYS A 543 7.74 27.37 -20.72
CA LYS A 543 8.14 26.32 -21.67
C LYS A 543 7.55 25.00 -21.21
N GLN A 544 6.89 24.29 -22.12
CA GLN A 544 6.34 22.96 -21.85
C GLN A 544 6.75 21.99 -22.95
N LYS A 545 7.25 20.82 -22.57
CA LYS A 545 7.59 19.73 -23.48
C LYS A 545 6.76 18.51 -23.15
N PHE A 546 6.12 17.93 -24.17
CA PHE A 546 5.40 16.68 -24.11
C PHE A 546 6.14 15.63 -24.95
N ASN A 547 6.23 14.39 -24.45
CA ASN A 547 7.03 13.32 -25.08
C ASN A 547 6.17 12.11 -25.49
N GLY A 548 4.88 12.31 -25.75
CA GLY A 548 3.94 11.22 -26.03
C GLY A 548 3.55 10.43 -24.78
N ILE A 549 3.14 9.19 -25.03
CA ILE A 549 2.69 8.22 -24.02
C ILE A 549 3.90 7.39 -23.54
N ASP A 550 4.01 7.16 -22.24
CA ASP A 550 5.06 6.34 -21.62
C ASP A 550 4.73 4.84 -21.59
N GLU A 551 5.70 4.04 -21.11
CA GLU A 551 5.59 2.57 -20.97
C GLU A 551 4.47 2.12 -20.01
N HIS A 552 3.88 3.03 -19.24
CA HIS A 552 2.78 2.78 -18.31
C HIS A 552 1.42 3.28 -18.83
N GLY A 553 1.37 3.86 -20.04
CA GLY A 553 0.15 4.40 -20.64
C GLY A 553 -0.18 5.85 -20.21
N HIS A 554 0.75 6.58 -19.60
CA HIS A 554 0.55 7.98 -19.19
C HIS A 554 1.16 8.97 -20.18
N LEU A 555 0.53 10.12 -20.37
CA LEU A 555 1.10 11.22 -21.13
C LEU A 555 2.10 12.00 -20.27
N THR A 556 3.28 12.29 -20.82
CA THR A 556 4.35 12.97 -20.06
C THR A 556 4.44 14.46 -20.39
N ILE A 557 4.55 15.31 -19.37
CA ILE A 557 4.79 16.76 -19.50
C ILE A 557 5.96 17.23 -18.62
N THR A 558 6.79 18.13 -19.13
CA THR A 558 7.77 18.89 -18.33
C THR A 558 7.47 20.37 -18.47
N THR A 559 7.32 21.10 -17.35
CA THR A 559 6.98 22.53 -17.32
C THR A 559 8.08 23.37 -16.66
N GLU A 560 8.47 24.46 -17.30
CA GLU A 560 9.46 25.43 -16.83
C GLU A 560 8.87 26.86 -16.87
N LEU A 561 9.00 27.59 -15.75
CA LEU A 561 8.33 28.87 -15.50
C LEU A 561 9.36 29.94 -15.06
N ASP A 562 9.62 30.96 -15.87
CA ASP A 562 10.66 31.98 -15.60
C ASP A 562 10.19 33.41 -15.93
N GLY A 563 10.32 34.35 -14.99
CA GLY A 563 9.95 35.76 -15.18
C GLY A 563 9.24 36.41 -13.99
N ARG A 564 8.40 37.41 -14.23
CA ARG A 564 7.68 38.18 -13.18
C ARG A 564 6.17 38.08 -13.33
N VAL A 565 5.47 37.98 -12.20
CA VAL A 565 4.00 38.06 -12.10
C VAL A 565 3.58 39.22 -11.17
N PRO A 566 2.39 39.82 -11.36
CA PRO A 566 1.80 40.75 -10.40
C PRO A 566 1.61 40.09 -9.04
N GLU A 567 1.60 40.88 -7.98
CA GLU A 567 1.30 40.44 -6.62
C GLU A 567 -0.22 40.45 -6.41
N ILE A 568 -0.80 39.30 -6.06
CA ILE A 568 -2.21 39.16 -5.70
C ILE A 568 -2.30 39.00 -4.17
N PRO A 569 -3.12 39.81 -3.46
CA PRO A 569 -3.21 39.75 -2.00
C PRO A 569 -3.67 38.37 -1.51
N PHE A 570 -3.06 37.89 -0.42
CA PHE A 570 -3.40 36.61 0.21
C PHE A 570 -4.90 36.51 0.51
N GLY A 571 -5.51 35.37 0.18
CA GLY A 571 -6.95 35.14 0.34
C GLY A 571 -7.85 35.76 -0.74
N SER A 572 -7.31 36.44 -1.75
CA SER A 572 -8.11 36.94 -2.89
C SER A 572 -8.55 35.80 -3.81
N THR A 573 -9.76 35.88 -4.34
CA THR A 573 -10.25 34.97 -5.38
C THR A 573 -10.05 35.57 -6.77
N VAL A 574 -9.85 34.72 -7.77
CA VAL A 574 -9.70 35.12 -9.18
C VAL A 574 -10.81 34.49 -10.01
N GLN A 575 -11.48 35.29 -10.84
CA GLN A 575 -12.48 34.86 -11.81
C GLN A 575 -11.97 35.14 -13.22
N ILE A 576 -12.18 34.19 -14.14
CA ILE A 576 -11.85 34.30 -15.56
C ILE A 576 -13.11 33.96 -16.34
N GLU A 577 -13.62 34.92 -17.12
CA GLU A 577 -14.81 34.72 -17.94
C GLU A 577 -14.53 33.76 -19.12
N PRO A 578 -15.56 33.07 -19.67
CA PRO A 578 -15.44 32.26 -20.87
C PRO A 578 -14.82 33.05 -22.04
N TYR A 579 -13.94 32.41 -22.81
CA TYR A 579 -13.17 33.07 -23.86
C TYR A 579 -12.97 32.15 -25.08
N THR A 580 -12.54 32.73 -26.19
CA THR A 580 -12.11 31.96 -27.37
C THR A 580 -10.71 32.37 -27.80
N GLU A 581 -9.99 31.45 -28.44
CA GLU A 581 -8.65 31.66 -28.98
C GLU A 581 -8.55 31.13 -30.40
N LEU A 582 -7.91 31.90 -31.28
CA LEU A 582 -7.57 31.44 -32.62
C LEU A 582 -6.20 30.75 -32.59
N TYR A 583 -6.16 29.53 -33.12
CA TYR A 583 -4.96 28.74 -33.30
C TYR A 583 -4.67 28.66 -34.80
N HIS A 584 -3.65 29.39 -35.25
CA HIS A 584 -3.23 29.46 -36.65
C HIS A 584 -2.18 28.38 -36.93
N TYR A 585 -2.44 27.50 -37.90
CA TYR A 585 -1.57 26.38 -38.28
C TYR A 585 -0.77 26.71 -39.55
N ALA A 586 0.55 26.49 -39.51
CA ALA A 586 1.43 26.56 -40.67
C ALA A 586 2.69 25.70 -40.47
N ASN A 587 2.93 24.75 -41.39
CA ASN A 587 4.18 23.96 -41.49
C ASN A 587 4.65 23.32 -40.16
N SER A 588 3.84 22.46 -39.55
CA SER A 588 4.13 21.81 -38.24
C SER A 588 4.38 22.78 -37.07
N VAL A 589 3.95 24.03 -37.21
CA VAL A 589 3.92 25.05 -36.17
C VAL A 589 2.51 25.59 -36.02
N ILE A 590 2.03 25.69 -34.78
CA ILE A 590 0.78 26.35 -34.44
C ILE A 590 1.08 27.57 -33.59
N THR A 591 0.45 28.70 -33.89
CA THR A 591 0.61 29.96 -33.15
C THR A 591 -0.73 30.50 -32.69
N SER A 592 -0.76 31.11 -31.52
CA SER A 592 -1.93 31.80 -30.98
C SER A 592 -1.53 33.04 -30.21
N SER A 593 -2.35 34.08 -30.27
CA SER A 593 -2.20 35.32 -29.51
C SER A 593 -3.57 35.76 -29.03
N SER A 594 -3.73 35.95 -27.72
CA SER A 594 -4.99 36.26 -27.08
C SER A 594 -4.80 37.27 -25.96
N THR A 595 -5.61 38.32 -25.95
CA THR A 595 -5.69 39.26 -24.83
C THR A 595 -7.01 39.00 -24.13
N ARG A 596 -6.96 38.64 -22.85
CA ARG A 596 -8.17 38.45 -22.03
C ARG A 596 -8.08 39.28 -20.74
N GLU A 597 -9.15 39.27 -19.97
CA GLU A 597 -9.23 39.92 -18.66
C GLU A 597 -9.44 38.87 -17.56
N TYR A 598 -8.99 39.17 -16.36
CA TYR A 598 -9.26 38.40 -15.15
C TYR A 598 -9.63 39.35 -14.00
N LYS A 599 -10.58 38.93 -13.17
CA LYS A 599 -11.14 39.74 -12.09
C LYS A 599 -10.63 39.19 -10.76
N VAL A 600 -9.87 40.00 -10.04
CA VAL A 600 -9.40 39.69 -8.68
C VAL A 600 -10.40 40.30 -7.69
N THR A 601 -10.91 39.51 -6.75
CA THR A 601 -11.76 40.00 -5.66
C THR A 601 -11.00 39.88 -4.34
N GLU A 602 -10.69 41.03 -3.76
CA GLU A 602 -9.96 41.14 -2.48
C GLU A 602 -10.89 40.74 -1.31
N PRO A 603 -10.38 40.05 -0.26
CA PRO A 603 -11.20 39.68 0.90
C PRO A 603 -11.68 40.93 1.65
N ALA A 604 -12.98 40.98 2.00
CA ALA A 604 -13.63 42.18 2.50
C ALA A 604 -13.22 42.53 3.95
N GLN A 605 -12.42 43.59 4.13
CA GLN A 605 -12.01 44.06 5.46
C GLN A 605 -13.05 44.95 6.16
N ASP A 606 -13.94 45.61 5.41
CA ASP A 606 -15.01 46.50 5.93
C ASP A 606 -16.40 46.15 5.32
N GLY A 607 -16.65 44.86 5.01
CA GLY A 607 -17.94 44.41 4.45
C GLY A 607 -18.23 44.81 2.99
N ILE A 608 -17.32 45.54 2.33
CA ILE A 608 -17.35 45.83 0.90
C ILE A 608 -16.18 45.11 0.23
N ALA A 609 -16.46 44.09 -0.58
CA ALA A 609 -15.44 43.40 -1.37
C ALA A 609 -15.06 44.23 -2.62
N SER A 610 -13.82 44.69 -2.70
CA SER A 610 -13.30 45.37 -3.89
C SER A 610 -12.86 44.37 -4.95
N SER A 611 -13.65 44.22 -6.02
CA SER A 611 -13.21 43.50 -7.22
C SER A 611 -12.54 44.44 -8.23
N ARG A 612 -11.35 44.09 -8.71
CA ARG A 612 -10.62 44.81 -9.76
C ARG A 612 -10.35 43.91 -10.96
N THR A 613 -10.57 44.42 -12.16
CA THR A 613 -10.26 43.74 -13.41
C THR A 613 -8.86 44.09 -13.88
N TYR A 614 -8.10 43.08 -14.30
CA TYR A 614 -6.74 43.18 -14.84
C TYR A 614 -6.68 42.53 -16.22
N THR A 615 -5.88 43.08 -17.12
CA THR A 615 -5.72 42.58 -18.49
C THR A 615 -4.37 41.92 -18.67
N TYR A 616 -4.32 40.78 -19.37
CA TYR A 616 -3.09 40.09 -19.76
C TYR A 616 -3.12 39.63 -21.22
N GLN A 617 -1.97 39.71 -21.88
CA GLN A 617 -1.78 39.23 -23.24
C GLN A 617 -0.92 37.98 -23.24
N TRP A 618 -1.49 36.89 -23.77
CA TRP A 618 -0.84 35.63 -24.05
C TRP A 618 -0.36 35.58 -25.50
N ARG A 619 0.84 35.06 -25.72
CA ARG A 619 1.37 34.65 -27.02
C ARG A 619 1.97 33.26 -26.86
N GLN A 620 1.62 32.33 -27.74
CA GLN A 620 2.13 30.96 -27.69
C GLN A 620 2.46 30.40 -29.08
N THR A 621 3.52 29.60 -29.12
CA THR A 621 4.02 28.86 -30.28
C THR A 621 4.16 27.40 -29.89
N ILE A 622 3.57 26.51 -30.67
CA ILE A 622 3.58 25.05 -30.49
C ILE A 622 4.28 24.45 -31.71
N THR A 623 5.33 23.67 -31.51
CA THR A 623 6.14 23.05 -32.57
C THR A 623 6.17 21.54 -32.38
N PHE A 624 5.91 20.80 -33.46
CA PHE A 624 5.77 19.34 -33.47
C PHE A 624 6.30 18.76 -34.79
N GLN A 625 6.14 17.44 -35.00
CA GLN A 625 6.53 16.77 -36.23
C GLN A 625 5.32 16.08 -36.87
N GLU A 626 5.20 16.21 -38.20
CA GLU A 626 4.14 15.60 -39.01
C GLU A 626 4.76 14.70 -40.08
N CYS A 627 3.96 13.80 -40.67
CA CYS A 627 4.46 12.92 -41.72
C CYS A 627 4.67 13.69 -43.05
N THR A 628 5.94 13.92 -43.41
CA THR A 628 6.33 14.67 -44.63
C THR A 628 6.13 13.89 -45.94
N HIS A 629 5.59 12.67 -45.87
CA HIS A 629 5.41 11.78 -47.01
C HIS A 629 3.99 11.79 -47.61
N GLU A 630 3.02 12.42 -46.93
CA GLU A 630 1.61 12.45 -47.36
C GLU A 630 1.34 13.43 -48.52
N ASP A 631 0.58 12.98 -49.51
CA ASP A 631 0.03 13.77 -50.61
C ASP A 631 -1.19 14.57 -50.12
N PRO A 632 -1.18 15.93 -50.12
CA PRO A 632 -2.07 16.75 -49.28
C PRO A 632 -3.51 16.82 -49.80
N ARG A 633 -4.30 15.78 -49.51
CA ARG A 633 -5.71 15.64 -49.94
C ARG A 633 -6.73 16.24 -48.96
N GLN A 634 -6.33 16.43 -47.70
CA GLN A 634 -7.09 17.19 -46.69
C GLN A 634 -6.11 18.00 -45.83
N PRO A 635 -5.76 19.24 -46.22
CA PRO A 635 -4.99 20.11 -45.34
C PRO A 635 -5.82 20.46 -44.10
N LEU A 636 -5.18 20.53 -42.93
CA LEU A 636 -5.78 21.08 -41.72
C LEU A 636 -6.29 22.52 -41.99
N PRO A 637 -7.42 22.94 -41.39
CA PRO A 637 -7.86 24.33 -41.48
C PRO A 637 -6.73 25.27 -41.02
N PRO A 638 -6.36 26.31 -41.81
CA PRO A 638 -5.24 27.19 -41.48
C PRO A 638 -5.49 28.03 -40.22
N THR A 639 -6.72 28.04 -39.71
CA THR A 639 -7.08 28.58 -38.40
C THR A 639 -8.23 27.76 -37.83
N GLN A 640 -8.11 27.38 -36.56
CA GLN A 640 -9.17 26.74 -35.77
C GLN A 640 -9.48 27.64 -34.56
N GLN A 641 -10.74 27.67 -34.11
CA GLN A 641 -11.13 28.38 -32.89
C GLN A 641 -11.27 27.39 -31.73
N LEU A 642 -10.52 27.62 -30.66
CA LEU A 642 -10.69 26.96 -29.37
C LEU A 642 -11.68 27.81 -28.56
N SER A 643 -12.78 27.21 -28.12
CA SER A 643 -13.74 27.82 -27.19
C SER A 643 -13.54 27.23 -25.81
N VAL A 644 -13.36 28.10 -24.80
CA VAL A 644 -13.03 27.71 -23.42
C VAL A 644 -14.10 28.19 -22.46
N ASP A 645 -14.59 27.24 -21.67
CA ASP A 645 -15.78 27.30 -20.82
C ASP A 645 -15.44 26.90 -19.36
N SER A 646 -16.33 27.26 -18.41
CA SER A 646 -16.31 26.80 -17.01
C SER A 646 -14.94 26.86 -16.32
N VAL A 647 -14.22 27.98 -16.50
CA VAL A 647 -12.85 28.17 -16.00
C VAL A 647 -12.87 28.34 -14.48
N PHE A 648 -12.45 27.29 -13.77
CA PHE A 648 -12.30 27.27 -12.32
C PHE A 648 -10.81 27.31 -11.94
N VAL A 649 -10.46 28.21 -11.02
CA VAL A 649 -9.09 28.42 -10.55
C VAL A 649 -9.07 28.57 -9.03
N LEU A 650 -8.24 27.80 -8.34
CA LEU A 650 -8.17 27.80 -6.88
C LEU A 650 -6.75 27.52 -6.39
N TYR A 651 -6.29 28.28 -5.39
CA TYR A 651 -5.12 27.94 -4.59
C TYR A 651 -5.56 27.68 -3.14
N ASN A 652 -5.25 26.49 -2.62
CA ASN A 652 -5.48 26.10 -1.24
C ASN A 652 -4.12 26.16 -0.51
N LYS A 653 -4.07 26.89 0.62
CA LYS A 653 -2.81 27.19 1.34
C LYS A 653 -2.41 26.07 2.33
N GLU A 654 -3.39 25.32 2.81
CA GLU A 654 -3.24 24.18 3.73
C GLU A 654 -2.55 23.02 3.01
N GLU A 655 -3.08 22.63 1.84
CA GLU A 655 -2.55 21.60 0.94
C GLU A 655 -1.38 22.10 0.07
N LYS A 656 -1.17 23.43 0.00
CA LYS A 656 -0.19 24.10 -0.89
C LYS A 656 -0.36 23.69 -2.35
N ILE A 657 -1.61 23.58 -2.80
CA ILE A 657 -1.99 23.06 -4.11
C ILE A 657 -2.72 24.12 -4.93
N LEU A 658 -2.34 24.19 -6.20
CA LEU A 658 -2.93 25.04 -7.22
C LEU A 658 -3.74 24.17 -8.18
N ARG A 659 -5.04 24.43 -8.28
CA ARG A 659 -6.00 23.63 -9.05
C ARG A 659 -6.59 24.48 -10.18
N TYR A 660 -6.58 23.93 -11.39
CA TYR A 660 -7.22 24.49 -12.58
C TYR A 660 -8.22 23.49 -13.16
N ALA A 661 -9.39 23.95 -13.58
CA ALA A 661 -10.30 23.18 -14.42
C ALA A 661 -10.90 24.07 -15.50
N LEU A 662 -11.10 23.53 -16.70
CA LEU A 662 -11.70 24.23 -17.84
C LEU A 662 -12.25 23.23 -18.86
N SER A 663 -13.35 23.59 -19.54
CA SER A 663 -13.94 22.84 -20.65
C SER A 663 -13.49 23.43 -21.99
N ASN A 664 -13.30 22.59 -23.00
CA ASN A 664 -12.68 22.97 -24.27
C ASN A 664 -13.40 22.31 -25.45
N SER A 665 -13.74 23.09 -26.48
CA SER A 665 -14.15 22.57 -27.79
C SER A 665 -13.36 23.26 -28.92
N ILE A 666 -13.06 22.53 -29.99
CA ILE A 666 -12.29 23.01 -31.14
C ILE A 666 -13.17 22.96 -32.41
N GLY A 667 -13.24 24.06 -33.14
CA GLY A 667 -14.18 24.18 -34.25
C GLY A 667 -13.91 25.34 -35.23
N PRO A 668 -14.88 25.64 -36.11
CA PRO A 668 -14.81 26.77 -37.03
C PRO A 668 -14.84 28.10 -36.27
N ILE A 669 -14.43 29.17 -36.93
CA ILE A 669 -14.58 30.53 -36.39
C ILE A 669 -16.07 30.88 -36.37
N GLY A 670 -16.67 30.87 -35.19
CA GLY A 670 -18.06 31.25 -34.97
C GLY A 670 -18.24 32.76 -34.88
N ASP A 671 -19.23 33.29 -35.60
CA ASP A 671 -19.76 34.63 -35.32
C ASP A 671 -20.35 34.64 -33.90
N GLY A 672 -19.83 35.50 -33.03
CA GLY A 672 -20.08 35.51 -31.58
C GLY A 672 -21.50 35.92 -31.17
N SER A 673 -22.49 35.08 -31.48
CA SER A 673 -23.90 35.22 -31.09
C SER A 673 -24.23 34.29 -29.92
N PRO A 674 -24.79 34.78 -28.80
CA PRO A 674 -25.22 33.94 -27.68
C PRO A 674 -26.36 32.96 -28.00
N ASP A 675 -27.10 33.17 -29.10
CA ASP A 675 -28.35 32.46 -29.43
C ASP A 675 -28.19 31.35 -30.49
N SER A 676 -26.96 30.95 -30.84
CA SER A 676 -26.78 29.75 -31.68
C SER A 676 -27.08 28.49 -30.86
N LEU A 677 -28.01 27.65 -31.32
CA LEU A 677 -28.35 26.35 -30.73
C LEU A 677 -27.15 25.38 -30.76
N GLN A 678 -26.21 25.54 -29.84
CA GLN A 678 -25.12 24.61 -29.63
C GLN A 678 -25.65 23.26 -29.14
N ASN A 679 -25.01 22.20 -29.63
CA ASN A 679 -25.39 20.84 -29.27
C ASN A 679 -24.98 20.54 -27.82
N PRO A 680 -25.84 19.92 -26.98
CA PRO A 680 -25.50 19.55 -25.61
C PRO A 680 -24.22 18.73 -25.43
N CYS A 681 -23.78 17.98 -26.45
CA CYS A 681 -22.48 17.30 -26.43
C CYS A 681 -21.29 18.28 -26.38
N TYR A 682 -21.39 19.44 -27.03
CA TYR A 682 -20.29 20.43 -27.08
C TYR A 682 -20.24 21.33 -25.84
N THR A 683 -21.35 21.43 -25.10
CA THR A 683 -21.46 22.21 -23.85
C THR A 683 -21.39 21.36 -22.58
N GLY A 684 -21.23 20.04 -22.70
CA GLY A 684 -21.17 19.11 -21.55
C GLY A 684 -22.49 18.94 -20.79
N THR A 685 -23.61 19.41 -21.33
CA THR A 685 -24.94 19.43 -20.68
C THR A 685 -25.88 18.32 -21.18
N HIS A 686 -25.31 17.21 -21.65
CA HIS A 686 -26.03 16.15 -22.37
C HIS A 686 -26.66 15.05 -21.50
N GLY A 687 -26.24 14.86 -20.25
CA GLY A 687 -26.86 13.89 -19.33
C GLY A 687 -26.80 12.42 -19.79
N CYS A 688 -25.77 12.05 -20.55
CA CYS A 688 -25.48 10.65 -20.87
C CYS A 688 -24.79 9.93 -19.68
N ASP A 689 -24.73 8.60 -19.72
CA ASP A 689 -23.92 7.80 -18.79
C ASP A 689 -22.43 8.21 -18.86
N THR A 690 -21.71 8.08 -17.75
CA THR A 690 -20.25 8.26 -17.68
C THR A 690 -19.45 7.37 -18.65
N ASN A 691 -20.03 6.25 -19.09
CA ASN A 691 -19.45 5.31 -20.05
C ASN A 691 -20.08 5.44 -21.45
N ALA A 692 -20.85 6.49 -21.73
CA ALA A 692 -21.47 6.75 -23.03
C ALA A 692 -20.85 7.97 -23.74
N ALA A 693 -20.49 7.77 -25.02
CA ALA A 693 -20.10 8.86 -25.91
C ALA A 693 -21.35 9.65 -26.36
N CYS A 694 -21.33 10.98 -26.17
CA CYS A 694 -22.34 11.86 -26.74
C CYS A 694 -22.03 12.10 -28.22
N ARG A 695 -22.84 11.53 -29.12
CA ARG A 695 -22.76 11.77 -30.57
C ARG A 695 -23.68 12.95 -30.95
N PRO A 696 -23.14 14.10 -31.39
CA PRO A 696 -23.95 15.25 -31.76
C PRO A 696 -24.65 15.03 -33.11
N GLY A 697 -25.97 15.23 -33.14
CA GLY A 697 -26.78 15.29 -34.35
C GLY A 697 -27.01 16.72 -34.86
N PRO A 698 -27.81 16.91 -35.92
CA PRO A 698 -28.06 18.22 -36.51
C PRO A 698 -28.78 19.16 -35.54
N GLY A 699 -28.17 20.31 -35.24
CA GLY A 699 -28.68 21.29 -34.28
C GLY A 699 -28.47 20.84 -32.83
N SER A 700 -29.52 20.90 -32.02
CA SER A 700 -29.50 20.51 -30.60
C SER A 700 -29.87 19.04 -30.34
N GLN A 701 -30.09 18.23 -31.38
CA GLN A 701 -30.35 16.80 -31.23
C GLN A 701 -29.06 16.05 -30.93
N PHE A 702 -29.04 15.15 -29.95
CA PHE A 702 -27.88 14.31 -29.65
C PHE A 702 -28.33 12.87 -29.36
N VAL A 703 -27.39 11.94 -29.51
CA VAL A 703 -27.58 10.53 -29.18
C VAL A 703 -26.48 10.13 -28.21
N CYS A 704 -26.86 9.59 -27.05
CA CYS A 704 -25.92 8.90 -26.18
C CYS A 704 -25.69 7.49 -26.74
N GLU A 705 -24.44 7.12 -27.00
CA GLU A 705 -24.04 5.82 -27.51
C GLU A 705 -23.10 5.18 -26.48
N CYS A 706 -23.40 3.98 -25.96
CA CYS A 706 -22.49 3.32 -25.02
C CYS A 706 -21.12 3.08 -25.66
N SER A 707 -20.05 3.30 -24.90
CA SER A 707 -18.68 3.08 -25.39
C SER A 707 -18.45 1.60 -25.74
N ILE A 708 -17.44 1.33 -26.58
CA ILE A 708 -17.08 -0.02 -26.99
C ILE A 708 -16.86 -0.90 -25.75
N GLY A 709 -17.43 -2.10 -25.75
CA GLY A 709 -17.44 -3.03 -24.60
C GLY A 709 -18.61 -2.81 -23.62
N PHE A 710 -19.45 -1.79 -23.81
CA PHE A 710 -20.65 -1.55 -23.01
C PHE A 710 -21.94 -1.60 -23.85
N ARG A 711 -23.02 -2.10 -23.26
CA ARG A 711 -24.36 -2.17 -23.85
C ARG A 711 -25.38 -1.42 -22.99
N GLY A 712 -26.35 -0.79 -23.63
CA GLY A 712 -27.38 -0.02 -22.95
C GLY A 712 -28.12 0.91 -23.89
N ASP A 713 -28.77 1.91 -23.33
CA ASP A 713 -29.50 2.99 -24.03
C ASP A 713 -28.71 4.32 -24.10
N GLY A 714 -27.48 4.33 -23.59
CA GLY A 714 -26.62 5.52 -23.49
C GLY A 714 -26.88 6.41 -22.27
N GLN A 715 -27.96 6.17 -21.51
CA GLN A 715 -28.22 6.78 -20.19
C GLN A 715 -27.98 5.80 -19.05
N SER A 716 -27.91 4.50 -19.33
CA SER A 716 -27.35 3.47 -18.45
C SER A 716 -26.61 2.43 -19.27
N CYS A 717 -25.29 2.36 -19.12
CA CYS A 717 -24.39 1.49 -19.87
C CYS A 717 -23.79 0.40 -18.97
N TYR A 718 -24.06 -0.86 -19.34
CA TYR A 718 -23.65 -2.06 -18.62
C TYR A 718 -22.54 -2.78 -19.37
N ASP A 719 -21.65 -3.46 -18.64
CA ASP A 719 -20.57 -4.26 -19.21
C ASP A 719 -21.08 -5.37 -20.17
N ILE A 720 -20.31 -5.65 -21.22
CA ILE A 720 -20.51 -6.80 -22.10
C ILE A 720 -19.47 -7.85 -21.73
N ASP A 721 -19.88 -8.92 -21.06
CA ASP A 721 -19.00 -10.07 -20.84
C ASP A 721 -18.87 -10.89 -22.15
N GLU A 722 -17.89 -10.53 -22.99
CA GLU A 722 -17.63 -11.23 -24.25
C GLU A 722 -17.17 -12.68 -24.04
N CYS A 723 -16.58 -13.01 -22.89
CA CYS A 723 -16.20 -14.38 -22.54
C CYS A 723 -17.41 -15.28 -22.27
N SER A 724 -18.46 -14.74 -21.66
CA SER A 724 -19.74 -15.44 -21.45
C SER A 724 -20.63 -15.46 -22.70
N GLU A 725 -20.67 -14.38 -23.49
CA GLU A 725 -21.57 -14.29 -24.64
C GLU A 725 -20.99 -14.85 -25.95
N GLN A 726 -19.66 -14.93 -26.09
CA GLN A 726 -18.98 -15.57 -27.22
C GLN A 726 -17.87 -16.53 -26.76
N PRO A 727 -18.18 -17.82 -26.53
CA PRO A 727 -17.20 -18.86 -26.17
C PRO A 727 -16.07 -19.13 -27.20
N THR A 728 -16.07 -18.41 -28.32
CA THR A 728 -15.02 -18.42 -29.36
C THR A 728 -14.39 -17.04 -29.59
N ALA A 729 -14.58 -16.08 -28.67
CA ALA A 729 -13.97 -14.76 -28.74
C ALA A 729 -12.43 -14.83 -28.67
N CYS A 730 -11.92 -15.79 -27.89
CA CYS A 730 -10.53 -16.23 -27.94
C CYS A 730 -10.39 -17.43 -28.87
N GLY A 731 -9.29 -17.46 -29.65
CA GLY A 731 -9.01 -18.55 -30.58
C GLY A 731 -8.79 -19.90 -29.89
N SER A 732 -8.86 -20.99 -30.66
CA SER A 732 -8.55 -22.34 -30.16
C SER A 732 -7.16 -22.37 -29.51
N HIS A 733 -7.07 -22.94 -28.31
CA HIS A 733 -5.89 -22.94 -27.43
C HIS A 733 -5.60 -21.61 -26.69
N ALA A 734 -6.62 -20.75 -26.50
CA ALA A 734 -6.58 -19.62 -25.56
C ALA A 734 -7.71 -19.66 -24.50
N ILE A 735 -7.48 -18.99 -23.37
CA ILE A 735 -8.39 -18.74 -22.26
C ILE A 735 -8.87 -17.28 -22.33
N CYS A 736 -10.14 -17.02 -21.99
CA CYS A 736 -10.77 -15.70 -22.00
C CYS A 736 -10.94 -15.15 -20.57
N ASN A 737 -10.56 -13.89 -20.34
CA ASN A 737 -10.74 -13.17 -19.07
C ASN A 737 -11.45 -11.83 -19.34
N ASN A 738 -12.61 -11.59 -18.72
CA ASN A 738 -13.40 -10.36 -18.91
C ASN A 738 -12.95 -9.21 -17.98
N HIS A 739 -13.05 -7.97 -18.45
CA HIS A 739 -12.88 -6.73 -17.67
C HIS A 739 -13.93 -5.69 -18.11
N PRO A 740 -14.26 -4.69 -17.26
CA PRO A 740 -15.23 -3.66 -17.61
C PRO A 740 -14.88 -2.91 -18.92
N GLY A 741 -15.67 -3.17 -19.96
CA GLY A 741 -15.50 -2.61 -21.30
C GLY A 741 -14.51 -3.35 -22.22
N THR A 742 -13.92 -4.49 -21.82
CA THR A 742 -13.01 -5.27 -22.69
C THR A 742 -12.66 -6.66 -22.13
N PHE A 743 -12.63 -7.68 -22.99
CA PHE A 743 -12.00 -8.97 -22.69
C PHE A 743 -10.53 -9.08 -23.13
N ARG A 744 -9.78 -10.00 -22.51
CA ARG A 744 -8.41 -10.38 -22.91
C ARG A 744 -8.25 -11.90 -23.09
N CYS A 745 -7.37 -12.30 -24.01
CA CYS A 745 -7.10 -13.70 -24.33
C CYS A 745 -5.66 -14.12 -23.98
N GLU A 746 -5.49 -15.32 -23.44
CA GLU A 746 -4.20 -15.86 -22.99
C GLU A 746 -3.99 -17.28 -23.55
N CYS A 747 -2.92 -17.54 -24.33
CA CYS A 747 -2.65 -18.88 -24.86
C CYS A 747 -2.31 -19.88 -23.73
N ILE A 748 -2.75 -21.13 -23.89
CA ILE A 748 -2.38 -22.24 -22.99
C ILE A 748 -0.91 -22.67 -23.20
N GLU A 749 -0.32 -23.31 -22.19
CA GLU A 749 1.08 -23.79 -22.26
C GLU A 749 1.39 -24.62 -23.51
N GLY A 750 2.58 -24.40 -24.07
CA GLY A 750 3.03 -25.03 -25.31
C GLY A 750 2.64 -24.29 -26.60
N TYR A 751 1.77 -23.28 -26.51
CA TYR A 751 1.33 -22.45 -27.64
C TYR A 751 1.66 -20.97 -27.41
N GLN A 752 1.99 -20.25 -28.48
CA GLN A 752 2.21 -18.80 -28.48
C GLN A 752 1.36 -18.13 -29.56
N PHE A 753 0.99 -16.86 -29.37
CA PHE A 753 0.27 -16.10 -30.39
C PHE A 753 1.12 -15.91 -31.66
N SER A 754 0.55 -16.22 -32.82
CA SER A 754 1.09 -15.84 -34.13
C SER A 754 0.87 -14.35 -34.41
N ASP A 755 1.53 -13.84 -35.45
CA ASP A 755 1.30 -12.47 -35.97
C ASP A 755 -0.15 -12.19 -36.43
N GLU A 756 -0.97 -13.23 -36.55
CA GLU A 756 -2.41 -13.16 -36.88
C GLU A 756 -3.33 -13.33 -35.64
N GLY A 757 -2.76 -13.40 -34.43
CA GLY A 757 -3.52 -13.45 -33.17
C GLY A 757 -4.06 -14.84 -32.79
N VAL A 758 -3.50 -15.92 -33.34
CA VAL A 758 -3.95 -17.30 -33.08
C VAL A 758 -2.84 -18.11 -32.41
N CYS A 759 -3.17 -18.89 -31.39
CA CYS A 759 -2.21 -19.70 -30.64
C CYS A 759 -1.68 -20.88 -31.47
N VAL A 760 -0.37 -20.94 -31.69
CA VAL A 760 0.35 -21.96 -32.47
C VAL A 760 1.46 -22.63 -31.66
N ALA A 761 1.72 -23.91 -31.91
CA ALA A 761 2.71 -24.70 -31.19
C ALA A 761 4.13 -24.54 -31.76
N VAL A 762 5.13 -24.52 -30.88
CA VAL A 762 6.55 -24.26 -31.24
C VAL A 762 7.31 -25.57 -31.48
N ILE A 763 8.14 -25.62 -32.54
CA ILE A 763 9.05 -26.73 -32.86
C ILE A 763 10.43 -26.12 -33.22
N ASP A 764 11.50 -26.59 -32.57
CA ASP A 764 12.90 -26.15 -32.83
C ASP A 764 13.79 -27.39 -33.03
N ASP A 765 14.65 -27.39 -34.06
CA ASP A 765 15.32 -28.59 -34.59
C ASP A 765 16.84 -28.55 -34.36
N ARG A 766 17.30 -29.30 -33.36
CA ARG A 766 18.71 -29.48 -32.98
C ARG A 766 18.93 -30.91 -32.46
N PRO A 767 20.15 -31.47 -32.51
CA PRO A 767 20.42 -32.82 -31.99
C PRO A 767 20.31 -32.86 -30.45
N ILE A 768 19.11 -33.20 -29.97
CA ILE A 768 18.73 -33.20 -28.56
C ILE A 768 19.35 -34.38 -27.81
N ASN A 769 20.03 -34.08 -26.69
CA ASN A 769 20.32 -35.09 -25.68
C ASN A 769 19.07 -35.30 -24.81
N TYR A 770 18.24 -36.27 -25.20
CA TYR A 770 16.96 -36.57 -24.53
C TYR A 770 17.10 -36.85 -23.01
N CYS A 771 18.24 -37.38 -22.55
CA CYS A 771 18.49 -37.55 -21.11
C CYS A 771 18.75 -36.23 -20.36
N ALA A 772 19.20 -35.18 -21.05
CA ALA A 772 19.48 -33.87 -20.46
C ALA A 772 18.34 -32.86 -20.65
N THR A 773 17.44 -33.08 -21.61
CA THR A 773 16.23 -32.25 -21.82
C THR A 773 14.96 -32.85 -21.19
N GLY A 774 15.03 -34.05 -20.61
CA GLY A 774 13.88 -34.76 -20.05
C GLY A 774 12.91 -35.34 -21.09
N LEU A 775 13.18 -35.15 -22.39
CA LEU A 775 12.36 -35.64 -23.51
C LEU A 775 12.59 -37.15 -23.79
N HIS A 776 12.73 -37.96 -22.73
CA HIS A 776 13.01 -39.39 -22.79
C HIS A 776 11.81 -40.22 -22.33
N ASN A 777 11.59 -41.40 -22.94
CA ASN A 777 10.50 -42.30 -22.56
C ASN A 777 10.89 -43.34 -21.49
N CYS A 778 11.95 -43.12 -20.70
CA CYS A 778 12.20 -43.89 -19.48
C CYS A 778 11.05 -43.72 -18.47
N ASP A 779 10.93 -44.63 -17.49
CA ASP A 779 10.05 -44.40 -16.34
C ASP A 779 10.51 -43.17 -15.53
N ILE A 780 9.68 -42.70 -14.61
CA ILE A 780 9.91 -41.47 -13.83
C ILE A 780 11.27 -41.50 -13.11
N PRO A 781 11.93 -40.35 -12.88
CA PRO A 781 13.29 -40.29 -12.33
C PRO A 781 13.47 -40.93 -10.94
N GLN A 782 12.40 -41.15 -10.18
CA GLN A 782 12.45 -41.91 -8.92
C GLN A 782 12.53 -43.44 -9.11
N ARG A 783 12.30 -43.97 -10.33
CA ARG A 783 12.25 -45.41 -10.65
C ARG A 783 13.21 -45.87 -11.73
N ALA A 784 13.57 -44.99 -12.68
CA ALA A 784 14.50 -45.30 -13.78
C ALA A 784 15.52 -44.18 -14.02
N GLN A 785 16.66 -44.56 -14.59
CA GLN A 785 17.72 -43.65 -15.02
C GLN A 785 17.88 -43.70 -16.54
N CYS A 786 17.93 -42.52 -17.17
CA CYS A 786 18.28 -42.36 -18.58
C CYS A 786 19.80 -42.33 -18.75
N VAL A 787 20.35 -43.15 -19.64
CA VAL A 787 21.78 -43.24 -19.95
C VAL A 787 22.01 -42.97 -21.44
N TYR A 788 22.55 -41.80 -21.73
CA TYR A 788 22.83 -41.30 -23.08
C TYR A 788 24.02 -42.04 -23.73
N THR A 789 23.86 -42.46 -24.98
CA THR A 789 24.84 -43.26 -25.73
C THR A 789 25.39 -42.55 -26.97
N GLY A 790 24.88 -41.37 -27.32
CA GLY A 790 25.47 -40.47 -28.32
C GLY A 790 24.62 -40.28 -29.59
N GLY A 791 24.83 -39.18 -30.30
CA GLY A 791 24.16 -38.90 -31.58
C GLY A 791 22.62 -38.84 -31.50
N SER A 792 22.08 -38.31 -30.39
CA SER A 792 20.65 -38.36 -30.04
C SER A 792 20.12 -39.74 -29.59
N SER A 793 20.97 -40.74 -29.38
CA SER A 793 20.60 -42.05 -28.83
C SER A 793 20.73 -42.13 -27.30
N TYR A 794 19.81 -42.84 -26.66
CA TYR A 794 19.81 -43.15 -25.22
C TYR A 794 19.21 -44.54 -24.97
N HIS A 795 19.39 -45.05 -23.75
CA HIS A 795 18.66 -46.19 -23.21
C HIS A 795 18.35 -45.98 -21.73
N CYS A 796 17.44 -46.78 -21.18
CA CYS A 796 16.94 -46.63 -19.82
C CYS A 796 17.28 -47.85 -18.97
N SER A 797 17.47 -47.65 -17.66
CA SER A 797 17.68 -48.74 -16.69
C SER A 797 16.95 -48.47 -15.39
N CYS A 798 16.25 -49.46 -14.83
CA CYS A 798 15.59 -49.33 -13.54
C CYS A 798 16.61 -49.09 -12.40
N LEU A 799 16.21 -48.30 -11.41
CA LEU A 799 16.98 -48.08 -10.19
C LEU A 799 16.90 -49.29 -9.25
N PRO A 800 17.87 -49.48 -8.33
CA PRO A 800 17.79 -50.52 -7.30
C PRO A 800 16.49 -50.41 -6.49
N GLY A 801 15.85 -51.54 -6.21
CA GLY A 801 14.49 -51.60 -5.63
C GLY A 801 13.37 -51.71 -6.67
N PHE A 802 13.66 -51.45 -7.96
CA PHE A 802 12.70 -51.60 -9.06
C PHE A 802 13.14 -52.66 -10.07
N LEU A 803 12.17 -53.27 -10.75
CA LEU A 803 12.39 -54.34 -11.72
C LEU A 803 11.55 -54.12 -12.98
N GLY A 804 12.18 -54.21 -14.14
CA GLY A 804 11.57 -53.84 -15.42
C GLY A 804 12.59 -53.68 -16.54
N ASP A 805 12.20 -53.01 -17.61
CA ASP A 805 12.98 -52.79 -18.84
C ASP A 805 13.62 -51.39 -18.94
N GLY A 806 13.48 -50.56 -17.90
CA GLY A 806 13.91 -49.16 -17.87
C GLY A 806 12.82 -48.16 -18.31
N HIS A 807 11.78 -48.62 -19.01
CA HIS A 807 10.65 -47.82 -19.48
C HIS A 807 9.39 -48.03 -18.61
N ALA A 808 9.21 -49.23 -18.09
CA ALA A 808 8.25 -49.56 -17.04
C ALA A 808 8.96 -50.29 -15.89
N CYS A 809 9.32 -49.56 -14.84
CA CYS A 809 10.06 -50.04 -13.68
C CYS A 809 9.12 -50.20 -12.50
N GLN A 810 8.67 -51.44 -12.27
CA GLN A 810 7.74 -51.74 -11.19
C GLN A 810 8.48 -51.95 -9.86
N ASP A 811 7.81 -51.53 -8.80
CA ASP A 811 8.29 -51.59 -7.43
C ASP A 811 8.39 -53.04 -6.94
N VAL A 812 9.50 -53.41 -6.32
CA VAL A 812 9.71 -54.79 -5.83
C VAL A 812 9.16 -54.87 -4.41
N ASP A 813 7.95 -55.43 -4.27
CA ASP A 813 7.33 -55.62 -2.95
C ASP A 813 8.14 -56.62 -2.08
N GLU A 814 9.01 -56.04 -1.24
CA GLU A 814 9.90 -56.77 -0.33
C GLU A 814 9.17 -57.23 0.94
N CYS A 815 7.98 -56.70 1.21
CA CYS A 815 7.12 -57.16 2.30
C CYS A 815 6.57 -58.56 2.04
N GLN A 816 6.30 -58.92 0.78
CA GLN A 816 5.95 -60.29 0.39
C GLN A 816 7.10 -61.30 0.60
N GLN A 817 8.32 -60.85 0.91
CA GLN A 817 9.47 -61.69 1.21
C GLN A 817 9.74 -61.84 2.73
N ASN A 818 8.86 -61.34 3.61
CA ASN A 818 8.96 -61.45 5.08
C ASN A 818 10.33 -61.00 5.65
N ARG A 819 10.81 -59.82 5.22
CA ARG A 819 12.13 -59.29 5.60
C ARG A 819 12.15 -58.47 6.91
N CYS A 820 10.98 -58.16 7.48
CA CYS A 820 10.82 -57.45 8.76
C CYS A 820 10.76 -58.39 9.97
N HIS A 821 10.79 -57.82 11.19
CA HIS A 821 10.53 -58.56 12.43
C HIS A 821 9.12 -59.19 12.42
N PRO A 822 8.90 -60.39 13.02
CA PRO A 822 7.57 -60.99 13.10
C PRO A 822 6.54 -60.10 13.81
N ASP A 823 6.99 -59.28 14.77
CA ASP A 823 6.19 -58.30 15.50
C ASP A 823 6.27 -56.87 14.92
N ALA A 824 6.60 -56.76 13.63
CA ALA A 824 6.46 -55.55 12.83
C ALA A 824 5.38 -55.71 11.76
N PHE A 825 4.76 -54.61 11.36
CA PHE A 825 4.14 -54.47 10.05
C PHE A 825 5.20 -54.05 9.05
N CYS A 826 5.10 -54.56 7.83
CA CYS A 826 5.93 -54.14 6.71
C CYS A 826 5.08 -53.23 5.81
N TYR A 827 5.60 -52.04 5.54
CA TYR A 827 5.01 -51.08 4.63
C TYR A 827 5.93 -50.93 3.43
N ASN A 828 5.49 -51.45 2.29
CA ASN A 828 6.23 -51.32 1.04
C ASN A 828 6.14 -49.87 0.54
N SER A 829 7.26 -49.30 0.09
CA SER A 829 7.33 -47.94 -0.43
C SER A 829 8.08 -47.92 -1.77
N PRO A 830 7.87 -46.93 -2.66
CA PRO A 830 8.49 -46.97 -3.98
C PRO A 830 10.03 -47.01 -3.91
N GLY A 831 10.61 -48.17 -4.21
CA GLY A 831 12.05 -48.45 -4.22
C GLY A 831 12.62 -48.96 -2.90
N SER A 832 11.80 -49.26 -1.89
CA SER A 832 12.26 -49.75 -0.58
C SER A 832 11.13 -50.35 0.28
N PHE A 833 11.44 -50.79 1.50
CA PHE A 833 10.43 -51.20 2.46
C PHE A 833 10.75 -50.68 3.85
N VAL A 834 9.72 -50.23 4.55
CA VAL A 834 9.81 -49.74 5.93
C VAL A 834 9.13 -50.73 6.86
N CYS A 835 9.92 -51.30 7.76
CA CYS A 835 9.40 -52.08 8.87
C CYS A 835 9.01 -51.14 10.03
N GLN A 836 7.85 -51.35 10.64
CA GLN A 836 7.41 -50.60 11.81
C GLN A 836 6.83 -51.56 12.86
N CYS A 837 7.28 -51.47 14.11
CA CYS A 837 6.81 -52.35 15.18
C CYS A 837 5.29 -52.24 15.40
N LYS A 838 4.64 -53.38 15.66
CA LYS A 838 3.20 -53.46 15.90
C LYS A 838 2.81 -52.71 17.18
N PRO A 839 1.57 -52.18 17.31
CA PRO A 839 1.10 -51.52 18.51
C PRO A 839 1.36 -52.36 19.78
N GLY A 840 1.96 -51.73 20.80
CA GLY A 840 2.47 -52.42 21.99
C GLY A 840 3.90 -52.94 21.87
N TYR A 841 4.62 -52.66 20.78
CA TYR A 841 6.05 -52.93 20.60
C TYR A 841 6.78 -51.67 20.07
N GLN A 842 8.03 -51.48 20.51
CA GLN A 842 8.94 -50.40 20.13
C GLN A 842 10.24 -50.98 19.56
N GLY A 843 10.91 -50.27 18.65
CA GLY A 843 12.13 -50.72 17.99
C GLY A 843 12.27 -50.17 16.58
N ASP A 844 13.22 -50.69 15.80
CA ASP A 844 13.55 -50.25 14.43
C ASP A 844 12.76 -51.00 13.33
N GLY A 845 11.80 -51.85 13.72
CA GLY A 845 11.00 -52.68 12.81
C GLY A 845 11.70 -53.95 12.32
N PHE A 846 13.03 -54.04 12.40
CA PHE A 846 13.80 -55.26 12.17
C PHE A 846 14.07 -56.01 13.49
N GLN A 847 14.05 -55.29 14.61
CA GLN A 847 13.92 -55.80 15.98
C GLN A 847 12.84 -54.99 16.71
N CYS A 848 11.92 -55.69 17.38
CA CYS A 848 10.81 -55.07 18.14
C CYS A 848 10.68 -55.71 19.52
N VAL A 849 10.59 -54.89 20.57
CA VAL A 849 10.42 -55.30 21.97
C VAL A 849 9.14 -54.69 22.56
N PRO A 850 8.42 -55.36 23.48
CA PRO A 850 7.18 -54.81 24.02
C PRO A 850 7.36 -53.45 24.72
N GLY A 851 6.42 -52.52 24.48
CA GLY A 851 6.37 -51.20 25.10
C GLY A 851 4.94 -50.84 25.52
N GLU A 852 4.79 -50.26 26.70
CA GLU A 852 3.48 -50.00 27.31
C GLU A 852 2.72 -48.85 26.62
N VAL A 853 1.39 -48.93 26.62
CA VAL A 853 0.49 -48.01 25.90
C VAL A 853 -0.17 -47.04 26.90
N GLU A 854 -0.04 -45.74 26.67
CA GLU A 854 -0.73 -44.72 27.46
C GLU A 854 -2.25 -44.75 27.23
N LYS A 855 -3.01 -44.59 28.32
CA LYS A 855 -4.48 -44.66 28.32
C LYS A 855 -5.11 -43.27 28.24
N THR A 856 -6.27 -43.15 27.62
CA THR A 856 -6.99 -41.87 27.49
C THR A 856 -7.52 -41.34 28.84
N ARG A 857 -8.03 -40.10 28.88
CA ARG A 857 -8.62 -39.48 30.09
C ARG A 857 -9.82 -40.29 30.62
N CYS A 858 -10.80 -40.63 29.76
CA CYS A 858 -11.96 -41.42 30.18
C CYS A 858 -11.54 -42.84 30.61
N GLN A 859 -10.63 -43.49 29.86
CA GLN A 859 -10.11 -44.81 30.24
C GLN A 859 -9.41 -44.80 31.60
N ARG A 860 -8.53 -43.81 31.86
CA ARG A 860 -7.88 -43.62 33.17
C ARG A 860 -8.89 -43.38 34.28
N GLN A 861 -9.89 -42.52 34.07
CA GLN A 861 -10.89 -42.21 35.10
C GLN A 861 -11.79 -43.42 35.41
N ARG A 862 -12.23 -44.13 34.36
CA ARG A 862 -12.98 -45.40 34.48
C ARG A 862 -12.15 -46.49 35.18
N GLU A 863 -10.87 -46.63 34.84
CA GLU A 863 -9.97 -47.61 35.44
C GLU A 863 -9.58 -47.26 36.89
N HIS A 864 -9.46 -45.97 37.24
CA HIS A 864 -9.22 -45.52 38.62
C HIS A 864 -10.42 -45.85 39.53
N ILE A 865 -11.64 -45.65 39.04
CA ILE A 865 -12.88 -45.93 39.79
C ILE A 865 -13.18 -47.44 39.86
N LEU A 866 -12.87 -48.22 38.82
CA LEU A 866 -13.02 -49.68 38.86
C LEU A 866 -11.86 -50.38 39.58
N GLY A 867 -10.64 -49.84 39.49
CA GLY A 867 -9.41 -50.42 40.06
C GLY A 867 -9.30 -50.29 41.58
N THR A 868 -10.07 -49.40 42.20
CA THR A 868 -10.21 -49.34 43.67
C THR A 868 -11.03 -50.50 44.25
N VAL A 869 -11.70 -51.31 43.42
CA VAL A 869 -12.30 -52.60 43.80
C VAL A 869 -11.80 -53.69 42.84
N GLY A 870 -10.56 -54.13 43.05
CA GLY A 870 -9.86 -55.06 42.16
C GLY A 870 -10.64 -56.35 41.87
N ALA A 871 -11.16 -56.46 40.64
CA ALA A 871 -12.05 -57.55 40.23
C ALA A 871 -11.73 -58.04 38.80
N THR A 872 -10.98 -59.14 38.71
CA THR A 872 -10.81 -59.94 37.48
C THR A 872 -11.78 -61.13 37.40
N ASP A 873 -12.91 -61.06 38.12
CA ASP A 873 -13.96 -62.10 38.19
C ASP A 873 -15.36 -61.51 37.90
N PRO A 874 -16.09 -61.96 36.85
CA PRO A 874 -17.40 -61.42 36.45
C PRO A 874 -18.60 -61.62 37.42
N ARG A 875 -18.38 -61.84 38.73
CA ARG A 875 -19.42 -62.34 39.66
C ARG A 875 -19.72 -61.50 40.91
N TRP A 876 -19.19 -60.29 41.04
CA TRP A 876 -19.52 -59.36 42.14
C TRP A 876 -20.33 -58.12 41.68
N PRO A 877 -21.20 -57.54 42.53
CA PRO A 877 -21.99 -56.37 42.17
C PRO A 877 -21.13 -55.10 42.07
N ARG A 878 -21.54 -54.16 41.20
CA ARG A 878 -20.92 -52.82 41.12
C ARG A 878 -21.06 -52.06 42.46
N PRO A 879 -20.09 -51.21 42.85
CA PRO A 879 -20.19 -50.41 44.06
C PRO A 879 -21.43 -49.49 44.02
N VAL A 880 -22.22 -49.52 45.10
CA VAL A 880 -23.51 -48.82 45.15
C VAL A 880 -23.30 -47.36 45.51
N GLY A 881 -23.65 -46.45 44.58
CA GLY A 881 -23.62 -45.01 44.82
C GLY A 881 -22.46 -44.23 44.19
N GLN A 882 -21.56 -44.88 43.43
CA GLN A 882 -20.51 -44.20 42.67
C GLN A 882 -20.82 -44.17 41.18
N PHE A 883 -20.55 -43.02 40.56
CA PHE A 883 -20.57 -42.85 39.10
C PHE A 883 -19.37 -43.56 38.47
N VAL A 884 -19.60 -44.27 37.37
CA VAL A 884 -18.54 -44.84 36.51
C VAL A 884 -18.79 -44.30 35.10
N PRO A 885 -17.86 -43.54 34.49
CA PRO A 885 -18.08 -42.97 33.18
C PRO A 885 -18.09 -44.05 32.09
N GLU A 886 -18.99 -43.89 31.13
CA GLU A 886 -19.07 -44.72 29.93
C GLU A 886 -18.21 -44.06 28.84
N CYS A 887 -17.22 -44.81 28.34
CA CYS A 887 -16.30 -44.39 27.28
C CYS A 887 -16.62 -45.14 25.98
N ASP A 888 -16.36 -44.50 24.84
CA ASP A 888 -16.51 -45.09 23.51
C ASP A 888 -15.34 -46.03 23.14
N GLU A 889 -15.35 -46.56 21.91
CA GLU A 889 -14.32 -47.47 21.40
C GLU A 889 -12.95 -46.82 21.21
N HIS A 890 -12.89 -45.49 21.10
CA HIS A 890 -11.65 -44.71 20.97
C HIS A 890 -11.12 -44.22 22.33
N GLY A 891 -11.93 -44.32 23.39
CA GLY A 891 -11.57 -43.89 24.75
C GLY A 891 -11.97 -42.46 25.08
N HIS A 892 -12.86 -41.82 24.31
CA HIS A 892 -13.50 -40.56 24.67
C HIS A 892 -14.77 -40.80 25.50
N TYR A 893 -15.34 -39.75 26.09
CA TYR A 893 -16.60 -39.87 26.82
C TYR A 893 -17.78 -40.03 25.86
N VAL A 894 -18.72 -40.93 26.18
CA VAL A 894 -20.00 -41.02 25.46
C VAL A 894 -20.81 -39.74 25.75
N PRO A 895 -21.37 -39.04 24.75
CA PRO A 895 -22.04 -37.74 24.94
C PRO A 895 -23.24 -37.73 25.90
N MET A 896 -23.80 -38.90 26.22
CA MET A 896 -24.80 -39.09 27.28
C MET A 896 -24.19 -39.99 28.36
N GLN A 897 -24.25 -39.55 29.61
CA GLN A 897 -23.83 -40.32 30.79
C GLN A 897 -25.02 -40.63 31.69
N CYS A 898 -25.02 -41.80 32.35
CA CYS A 898 -26.14 -42.24 33.19
C CYS A 898 -25.67 -42.86 34.52
N HIS A 899 -26.23 -42.40 35.64
CA HIS A 899 -25.88 -42.88 36.97
C HIS A 899 -26.64 -44.16 37.34
N HIS A 900 -26.01 -45.31 37.17
CA HIS A 900 -26.63 -46.63 37.25
C HIS A 900 -27.40 -46.93 38.55
N SER A 901 -27.05 -46.33 39.69
CA SER A 901 -27.72 -46.56 40.99
C SER A 901 -28.76 -45.50 41.39
N SER A 902 -28.94 -44.43 40.61
CA SER A 902 -29.97 -43.40 40.87
C SER A 902 -30.89 -43.13 39.67
N GLY A 903 -30.51 -43.60 38.47
CA GLY A 903 -31.34 -43.52 37.26
C GLY A 903 -31.32 -42.17 36.53
N TYR A 904 -30.64 -41.17 37.06
CA TYR A 904 -30.44 -39.87 36.41
C TYR A 904 -29.46 -40.00 35.24
N CYS A 905 -29.71 -39.28 34.15
CA CYS A 905 -28.80 -39.16 33.02
C CYS A 905 -28.56 -37.67 32.70
N TRP A 906 -27.46 -37.35 32.05
CA TRP A 906 -27.07 -35.99 31.62
C TRP A 906 -26.24 -36.06 30.34
N CYS A 907 -26.08 -34.94 29.66
CA CYS A 907 -25.11 -34.83 28.57
C CYS A 907 -23.75 -34.40 29.11
N VAL A 908 -22.67 -34.77 28.42
CA VAL A 908 -21.30 -34.33 28.75
C VAL A 908 -20.59 -33.73 27.55
N ASP A 909 -19.62 -32.86 27.86
CA ASP A 909 -18.68 -32.32 26.88
C ASP A 909 -17.61 -33.35 26.46
N ARG A 910 -16.64 -32.91 25.64
CA ARG A 910 -15.53 -33.74 25.15
C ARG A 910 -14.61 -34.27 26.26
N ASP A 911 -14.58 -33.59 27.41
CA ASP A 911 -13.64 -33.80 28.51
C ASP A 911 -14.28 -34.47 29.74
N GLY A 912 -15.60 -34.70 29.70
CA GLY A 912 -16.39 -35.52 30.61
C GLY A 912 -17.21 -34.74 31.64
N ASN A 913 -17.28 -33.41 31.52
CA ASN A 913 -18.01 -32.55 32.45
C ASN A 913 -19.51 -32.58 32.16
N GLU A 914 -20.34 -32.51 33.20
CA GLU A 914 -21.81 -32.46 33.06
C GLU A 914 -22.26 -31.11 32.50
N ILE A 915 -22.96 -31.14 31.35
CA ILE A 915 -23.53 -29.92 30.76
C ILE A 915 -24.73 -29.50 31.60
N ASP A 916 -24.67 -28.31 32.20
CA ASP A 916 -25.65 -27.85 33.17
C ASP A 916 -27.08 -27.80 32.61
N GLY A 917 -28.05 -28.07 33.48
CA GLY A 917 -29.47 -28.19 33.11
C GLY A 917 -29.85 -29.45 32.32
N THR A 918 -28.91 -30.23 31.78
CA THR A 918 -29.23 -31.45 31.00
C THR A 918 -29.62 -32.67 31.85
N ARG A 919 -29.57 -32.57 33.18
CA ARG A 919 -29.80 -33.68 34.11
C ARG A 919 -31.27 -34.09 34.20
N THR A 920 -31.61 -35.23 33.58
CA THR A 920 -32.95 -35.80 33.59
C THR A 920 -33.19 -36.73 34.79
N GLY A 921 -34.43 -36.77 35.26
CA GLY A 921 -34.86 -37.65 36.37
C GLY A 921 -34.91 -39.15 36.02
N PRO A 922 -35.12 -40.02 37.02
CA PRO A 922 -34.97 -41.47 36.87
C PRO A 922 -35.78 -42.08 35.71
N GLY A 923 -35.06 -42.61 34.72
CA GLY A 923 -35.65 -43.27 33.54
C GLY A 923 -35.94 -42.36 32.33
N MET A 924 -35.80 -41.05 32.46
CA MET A 924 -35.81 -40.11 31.34
C MET A 924 -34.38 -39.97 30.77
N ARG A 925 -34.23 -39.86 29.44
CA ARG A 925 -32.93 -39.66 28.77
C ARG A 925 -32.89 -38.28 28.09
N PRO A 926 -31.79 -37.51 28.20
CA PRO A 926 -31.64 -36.25 27.49
C PRO A 926 -31.24 -36.48 26.01
N PRO A 927 -31.66 -35.60 25.08
CA PRO A 927 -31.31 -35.71 23.66
C PRO A 927 -29.93 -35.11 23.37
N CYS A 928 -28.86 -35.80 23.77
CA CYS A 928 -27.49 -35.37 23.47
C CYS A 928 -27.17 -35.62 21.99
N LEU A 929 -26.79 -34.56 21.26
CA LEU A 929 -26.46 -34.64 19.83
C LEU A 929 -25.14 -35.40 19.60
N SER A 930 -25.12 -36.30 18.61
CA SER A 930 -24.01 -37.24 18.40
C SER A 930 -23.29 -37.07 17.05
N THR A 931 -23.41 -35.91 16.41
CA THR A 931 -22.89 -35.66 15.05
C THR A 931 -22.38 -34.23 14.89
N VAL A 932 -21.06 -34.07 14.81
CA VAL A 932 -20.42 -32.88 14.24
C VAL A 932 -20.36 -33.08 12.72
N ALA A 933 -20.80 -32.08 11.94
CA ALA A 933 -20.68 -32.07 10.49
C ALA A 933 -19.35 -31.45 10.03
N PRO A 934 -18.86 -31.73 8.80
CA PRO A 934 -17.59 -31.17 8.32
C PRO A 934 -17.64 -29.64 8.15
N PRO A 935 -16.48 -28.96 8.17
CA PRO A 935 -16.41 -27.52 7.92
C PRO A 935 -16.86 -27.17 6.49
N VAL A 936 -17.55 -26.04 6.34
CA VAL A 936 -17.85 -25.44 5.05
C VAL A 936 -16.70 -24.52 4.67
N TYR A 937 -16.21 -24.65 3.43
CA TYR A 937 -15.12 -23.82 2.90
C TYR A 937 -15.57 -22.36 2.71
N PRO A 938 -14.80 -21.37 3.19
CA PRO A 938 -14.75 -20.05 2.57
C PRO A 938 -14.19 -20.17 1.15
N GLY A 939 -14.71 -19.35 0.23
CA GLY A 939 -14.02 -19.06 -1.03
C GLY A 939 -12.69 -18.33 -0.75
N PRO A 940 -11.71 -18.40 -1.67
CA PRO A 940 -10.33 -18.05 -1.34
C PRO A 940 -10.15 -16.55 -1.08
N SER A 941 -9.67 -16.24 0.12
CA SER A 941 -8.61 -15.23 0.23
C SER A 941 -7.48 -15.63 -0.73
N VAL A 942 -6.91 -14.67 -1.45
CA VAL A 942 -5.73 -14.95 -2.29
C VAL A 942 -4.65 -15.52 -1.38
N PRO A 943 -4.22 -16.78 -1.56
CA PRO A 943 -3.21 -17.34 -0.70
C PRO A 943 -1.93 -16.51 -0.86
N PRO A 944 -1.25 -16.12 0.23
CA PRO A 944 0.05 -15.45 0.18
C PRO A 944 1.16 -16.44 -0.24
N ALA A 945 0.97 -17.10 -1.39
CA ALA A 945 1.86 -18.09 -1.95
C ALA A 945 3.14 -17.41 -2.44
N VAL A 946 4.26 -17.74 -1.80
CA VAL A 946 5.57 -17.30 -2.26
C VAL A 946 5.83 -17.85 -3.65
N ILE A 947 6.10 -16.96 -4.62
CA ILE A 947 6.45 -17.37 -5.99
C ILE A 947 7.85 -17.99 -5.96
N PRO A 948 8.04 -19.27 -6.36
CA PRO A 948 9.35 -19.92 -6.25
C PRO A 948 10.43 -19.20 -7.05
N LEU A 949 11.62 -19.03 -6.46
CA LEU A 949 12.71 -18.34 -7.16
C LEU A 949 13.28 -19.21 -8.29
N PRO A 950 13.42 -18.67 -9.52
CA PRO A 950 14.17 -19.35 -10.57
C PRO A 950 15.67 -19.39 -10.22
N PRO A 951 16.43 -20.39 -10.71
CA PRO A 951 17.81 -20.61 -10.32
C PRO A 951 18.71 -19.42 -10.70
N GLY A 952 19.25 -18.75 -9.68
CA GLY A 952 20.09 -17.56 -9.80
C GLY A 952 20.32 -16.91 -8.45
N THR A 953 21.12 -15.84 -8.42
CA THR A 953 21.19 -14.95 -7.26
C THR A 953 20.25 -13.77 -7.50
N HIS A 954 19.48 -13.38 -6.48
CA HIS A 954 18.50 -12.29 -6.57
C HIS A 954 18.73 -11.29 -5.44
N LEU A 955 18.41 -10.02 -5.64
CA LEU A 955 18.19 -9.06 -4.57
C LEU A 955 16.73 -9.16 -4.12
N LEU A 956 16.49 -9.20 -2.81
CA LEU A 956 15.17 -9.09 -2.21
C LEU A 956 15.09 -7.77 -1.45
N PHE A 957 14.02 -7.00 -1.66
CA PHE A 957 13.82 -5.71 -0.99
C PHE A 957 12.36 -5.51 -0.56
N ALA A 958 12.18 -4.86 0.58
CA ALA A 958 10.88 -4.67 1.21
C ALA A 958 10.21 -3.35 0.80
N GLN A 959 8.89 -3.39 0.65
CA GLN A 959 7.99 -2.27 0.45
C GLN A 959 6.76 -2.45 1.35
N THR A 960 6.02 -1.36 1.58
CA THR A 960 4.68 -1.48 2.18
C THR A 960 3.82 -2.43 1.36
N GLY A 961 3.25 -3.46 1.99
CA GLY A 961 2.36 -4.44 1.38
C GLY A 961 3.01 -5.61 0.62
N LYS A 962 4.35 -5.68 0.46
CA LYS A 962 5.01 -6.73 -0.37
C LYS A 962 6.53 -6.80 -0.20
N ILE A 963 7.09 -7.97 -0.53
CA ILE A 963 8.51 -8.18 -0.80
C ILE A 963 8.69 -8.37 -2.32
N GLU A 964 9.63 -7.65 -2.93
CA GLU A 964 9.96 -7.80 -4.36
C GLU A 964 11.34 -8.44 -4.55
N ARG A 965 11.50 -9.12 -5.69
CA ARG A 965 12.76 -9.72 -6.15
C ARG A 965 13.27 -9.05 -7.42
N LEU A 966 14.59 -8.96 -7.55
CA LEU A 966 15.30 -8.43 -8.72
C LEU A 966 16.49 -9.35 -9.05
N PRO A 967 16.47 -10.09 -10.18
CA PRO A 967 17.56 -11.02 -10.52
C PRO A 967 18.89 -10.32 -10.82
N LEU A 968 20.00 -10.98 -10.49
CA LEU A 968 21.35 -10.54 -10.82
C LEU A 968 22.02 -11.44 -11.87
N GLU A 969 22.43 -10.86 -12.98
CA GLU A 969 23.30 -11.52 -13.97
C GLU A 969 24.74 -11.02 -13.78
N GLY A 970 25.57 -11.86 -13.16
CA GLY A 970 26.88 -11.43 -12.66
C GLY A 970 26.71 -10.35 -11.59
N ASN A 971 26.95 -9.10 -11.94
CA ASN A 971 26.82 -7.93 -11.06
C ASN A 971 25.74 -6.93 -11.53
N ASN A 972 25.06 -7.22 -12.64
CA ASN A 972 24.09 -6.31 -13.26
C ASN A 972 22.66 -6.68 -12.87
N MET A 973 21.80 -5.66 -12.66
CA MET A 973 20.41 -5.85 -12.25
C MET A 973 19.49 -6.10 -13.46
N LYS A 974 18.76 -7.22 -13.47
CA LYS A 974 17.76 -7.55 -14.51
C LYS A 974 16.44 -6.82 -14.24
N LYS A 975 16.44 -5.50 -14.47
CA LYS A 975 15.33 -4.59 -14.17
C LYS A 975 13.97 -5.04 -14.74
N THR A 976 13.99 -5.61 -15.94
CA THR A 976 12.81 -6.14 -16.66
C THR A 976 12.26 -7.46 -16.11
N GLU A 977 12.97 -8.12 -15.18
CA GLU A 977 12.58 -9.39 -14.56
C GLU A 977 12.20 -9.20 -13.07
N ALA A 978 12.11 -7.94 -12.62
CA ALA A 978 11.68 -7.60 -11.27
C ALA A 978 10.21 -7.95 -11.05
N THR A 979 9.90 -8.68 -9.97
CA THR A 979 8.54 -9.15 -9.67
C THR A 979 8.28 -9.17 -8.16
N ALA A 980 7.01 -9.15 -7.77
CA ALA A 980 6.66 -9.47 -6.38
C ALA A 980 7.03 -10.94 -6.08
N LEU A 981 7.65 -11.16 -4.93
CA LEU A 981 7.97 -12.49 -4.40
C LEU A 981 6.86 -12.97 -3.46
N LEU A 982 6.39 -12.07 -2.60
CA LEU A 982 5.36 -12.29 -1.61
C LEU A 982 4.53 -11.00 -1.49
N HIS A 983 3.20 -11.12 -1.58
CA HIS A 983 2.28 -10.02 -1.31
C HIS A 983 1.67 -10.24 0.09
N VAL A 984 1.74 -9.22 0.93
CA VAL A 984 1.17 -9.22 2.28
C VAL A 984 0.47 -7.87 2.48
N PRO A 985 -0.80 -7.72 2.08
CA PRO A 985 -1.51 -6.45 2.22
C PRO A 985 -1.52 -5.96 3.68
N ASP A 986 -1.72 -4.65 3.84
CA ASP A 986 -1.91 -3.94 5.12
C ASP A 986 -0.74 -3.98 6.13
N LYS A 987 0.36 -4.68 5.79
CA LYS A 987 1.56 -4.83 6.61
C LYS A 987 2.76 -4.00 6.12
N VAL A 988 3.52 -3.44 7.06
CA VAL A 988 4.68 -2.58 6.80
C VAL A 988 5.96 -3.37 7.09
N ILE A 989 6.47 -4.01 6.04
CA ILE A 989 7.66 -4.85 6.11
C ILE A 989 8.92 -3.97 6.11
N ILE A 990 9.74 -4.07 7.16
CA ILE A 990 10.99 -3.29 7.29
C ILE A 990 12.24 -4.13 7.04
N ALA A 991 12.65 -4.98 7.97
CA ALA A 991 13.89 -5.72 7.82
C ALA A 991 13.72 -6.98 6.96
N LEU A 992 14.77 -7.40 6.26
CA LEU A 992 14.82 -8.66 5.51
C LEU A 992 16.11 -9.43 5.81
N ALA A 993 15.98 -10.70 6.14
CA ALA A 993 17.10 -11.64 6.21
C ALA A 993 16.79 -12.90 5.39
N PHE A 994 17.84 -13.59 4.93
CA PHE A 994 17.69 -14.75 4.06
C PHE A 994 18.55 -15.92 4.53
N ASP A 995 17.93 -17.08 4.72
CA ASP A 995 18.64 -18.33 4.92
C ASP A 995 18.94 -19.01 3.58
N CYS A 996 20.23 -19.06 3.24
CA CYS A 996 20.71 -19.70 2.01
C CYS A 996 20.62 -21.23 2.04
N VAL A 997 20.42 -21.86 3.21
CA VAL A 997 20.39 -23.33 3.37
C VAL A 997 19.00 -23.88 3.03
N ASP A 998 17.99 -23.56 3.83
CA ASP A 998 16.62 -24.06 3.67
C ASP A 998 15.81 -23.21 2.67
N LYS A 999 16.44 -22.18 2.08
CA LYS A 999 15.84 -21.21 1.15
C LYS A 999 14.60 -20.53 1.74
N VAL A 1000 14.75 -19.98 2.94
CA VAL A 1000 13.69 -19.26 3.67
C VAL A 1000 14.02 -17.78 3.76
N VAL A 1001 13.05 -16.92 3.43
CA VAL A 1001 13.12 -15.48 3.71
C VAL A 1001 12.46 -15.19 5.05
N TYR A 1002 13.10 -14.34 5.86
CA TYR A 1002 12.60 -13.83 7.14
C TYR A 1002 12.45 -12.31 7.04
N TRP A 1003 11.44 -11.76 7.70
CA TRP A 1003 11.20 -10.32 7.72
C TRP A 1003 10.62 -9.85 9.05
N THR A 1004 10.71 -8.55 9.29
CA THR A 1004 10.02 -7.87 10.39
C THR A 1004 8.84 -7.07 9.85
N ASP A 1005 7.74 -7.08 10.60
CA ASP A 1005 6.56 -6.24 10.39
C ASP A 1005 6.41 -5.31 11.60
N ILE A 1006 6.03 -4.06 11.35
CA ILE A 1006 5.75 -3.05 12.38
C ILE A 1006 4.29 -2.58 12.39
N SER A 1007 3.44 -3.03 11.46
CA SER A 1007 1.97 -2.83 11.58
C SER A 1007 1.41 -3.67 12.72
N GLU A 1008 1.88 -4.92 12.83
CA GLU A 1008 1.76 -5.77 14.01
C GLU A 1008 3.18 -6.22 14.35
N PRO A 1009 3.79 -5.79 15.47
CA PRO A 1009 5.18 -6.10 15.82
C PRO A 1009 5.48 -7.62 15.83
N ALA A 1010 6.10 -8.09 14.74
CA ALA A 1010 6.19 -9.52 14.48
C ALA A 1010 7.38 -9.89 13.59
N ILE A 1011 7.91 -11.10 13.78
CA ILE A 1011 8.92 -11.70 12.90
C ILE A 1011 8.29 -12.82 12.09
N GLY A 1012 8.18 -12.61 10.77
CA GLY A 1012 7.63 -13.56 9.81
C GLY A 1012 8.72 -14.34 9.05
N ARG A 1013 8.33 -15.51 8.53
CA ARG A 1013 9.15 -16.31 7.61
C ARG A 1013 8.31 -16.98 6.53
N ALA A 1014 8.90 -17.24 5.36
CA ALA A 1014 8.28 -18.05 4.31
C ALA A 1014 9.31 -18.76 3.42
N SER A 1015 8.96 -19.92 2.89
CA SER A 1015 9.83 -20.73 2.03
C SER A 1015 9.81 -20.25 0.58
N LEU A 1016 10.99 -20.07 -0.03
CA LEU A 1016 11.15 -19.75 -1.45
C LEU A 1016 10.93 -20.95 -2.38
N SER A 1017 10.57 -22.12 -1.82
CA SER A 1017 10.06 -23.27 -2.59
C SER A 1017 8.52 -23.33 -2.64
N GLY A 1018 7.85 -22.29 -2.13
CA GLY A 1018 6.40 -22.23 -1.96
C GLY A 1018 5.95 -22.69 -0.57
N GLY A 1019 4.74 -22.28 -0.21
CA GLY A 1019 4.16 -22.43 1.13
C GLY A 1019 3.58 -21.12 1.64
N GLU A 1020 2.85 -21.18 2.75
CA GLU A 1020 2.27 -20.01 3.39
C GLU A 1020 3.26 -19.34 4.38
N PRO A 1021 3.17 -18.00 4.58
CA PRO A 1021 3.86 -17.30 5.65
C PRO A 1021 3.55 -17.89 7.02
N THR A 1022 4.58 -18.00 7.86
CA THR A 1022 4.41 -18.34 9.28
C THR A 1022 5.08 -17.27 10.14
N THR A 1023 4.40 -16.80 11.18
CA THR A 1023 5.01 -15.92 12.18
C THR A 1023 5.74 -16.78 13.21
N ILE A 1024 6.99 -16.43 13.54
CA ILE A 1024 7.79 -17.16 14.55
C ILE A 1024 7.87 -16.44 15.89
N ILE A 1025 7.72 -15.10 15.93
CA ILE A 1025 7.69 -14.31 17.17
C ILE A 1025 6.60 -13.23 17.02
N LYS A 1026 5.74 -13.10 18.05
CA LYS A 1026 4.59 -12.18 18.15
C LYS A 1026 4.45 -11.48 19.52
N GLN A 1027 5.38 -11.74 20.44
CA GLN A 1027 5.33 -11.29 21.84
C GLN A 1027 6.64 -10.61 22.18
N ASP A 1028 6.64 -9.68 23.14
CA ASP A 1028 7.78 -8.86 23.55
C ASP A 1028 8.54 -8.23 22.36
N LEU A 1029 7.83 -7.66 21.39
CA LEU A 1029 8.39 -6.91 20.26
C LEU A 1029 7.72 -5.54 20.22
N GLY A 1030 8.50 -4.47 20.04
CA GLY A 1030 8.02 -3.11 19.86
C GLY A 1030 8.30 -2.63 18.44
N SER A 1031 9.57 -2.37 18.12
CA SER A 1031 10.00 -1.88 16.80
C SER A 1031 11.20 -2.68 16.27
N PRO A 1032 10.97 -3.89 15.75
CA PRO A 1032 12.03 -4.74 15.21
C PRO A 1032 12.55 -4.21 13.85
N GLU A 1033 13.55 -3.32 13.87
CA GLU A 1033 14.04 -2.61 12.69
C GLU A 1033 15.15 -3.32 11.89
N GLY A 1034 15.82 -4.31 12.47
CA GLY A 1034 16.91 -5.03 11.82
C GLY A 1034 16.89 -6.53 12.12
N LEU A 1035 17.40 -7.32 11.17
CA LEU A 1035 17.31 -8.78 11.19
C LEU A 1035 18.55 -9.42 10.54
N ALA A 1036 19.17 -10.39 11.21
CA ALA A 1036 20.33 -11.12 10.71
C ALA A 1036 20.20 -12.64 10.99
N VAL A 1037 20.69 -13.46 10.06
CA VAL A 1037 20.59 -14.93 10.11
C VAL A 1037 21.97 -15.56 10.12
N ASP A 1038 22.29 -16.32 11.18
CA ASP A 1038 23.45 -17.21 11.19
C ASP A 1038 23.10 -18.55 10.55
N HIS A 1039 23.34 -18.64 9.24
CA HIS A 1039 23.10 -19.85 8.45
C HIS A 1039 23.91 -21.08 8.91
N LEU A 1040 25.04 -20.90 9.62
CA LEU A 1040 25.92 -21.99 10.08
C LEU A 1040 25.59 -22.50 11.49
N GLY A 1041 25.14 -21.63 12.40
CA GLY A 1041 24.65 -22.00 13.74
C GLY A 1041 23.14 -22.25 13.81
N ARG A 1042 22.38 -21.89 12.77
CA ARG A 1042 20.91 -21.99 12.68
C ARG A 1042 20.17 -21.08 13.69
N ASN A 1043 20.70 -19.88 13.89
CA ASN A 1043 20.14 -18.85 14.78
C ASN A 1043 19.68 -17.60 13.99
N ILE A 1044 18.75 -16.84 14.54
CA ILE A 1044 18.30 -15.53 14.06
C ILE A 1044 18.50 -14.47 15.14
N PHE A 1045 18.92 -13.27 14.75
CA PHE A 1045 19.19 -12.12 15.62
C PHE A 1045 18.41 -10.91 15.12
N TRP A 1046 17.89 -10.10 16.03
CA TRP A 1046 17.21 -8.83 15.69
C TRP A 1046 17.60 -7.70 16.65
N THR A 1047 17.32 -6.50 16.18
CA THR A 1047 17.42 -5.22 16.90
C THR A 1047 16.00 -4.69 17.11
N ASP A 1048 15.65 -4.29 18.33
CA ASP A 1048 14.40 -3.60 18.63
C ASP A 1048 14.68 -2.17 19.10
N SER A 1049 14.22 -1.18 18.33
CA SER A 1049 14.47 0.25 18.56
C SER A 1049 13.49 0.91 19.52
N HIS A 1050 12.48 0.19 20.00
CA HIS A 1050 11.55 0.65 21.04
C HIS A 1050 11.85 0.00 22.40
N LEU A 1051 12.32 -1.25 22.41
CA LEU A 1051 12.68 -1.98 23.64
C LEU A 1051 14.17 -1.86 24.03
N ASP A 1052 14.97 -1.14 23.24
CA ASP A 1052 16.43 -0.95 23.37
C ASP A 1052 17.21 -2.27 23.52
N ARG A 1053 16.88 -3.26 22.69
CA ARG A 1053 17.37 -4.63 22.81
C ARG A 1053 17.98 -5.19 21.56
N ILE A 1054 18.89 -6.12 21.78
CA ILE A 1054 19.39 -7.06 20.77
C ILE A 1054 19.24 -8.47 21.33
N GLU A 1055 18.66 -9.34 20.52
CA GLU A 1055 18.21 -10.66 20.93
C GLU A 1055 18.64 -11.76 19.96
N VAL A 1056 18.50 -13.00 20.39
CA VAL A 1056 18.74 -14.19 19.58
C VAL A 1056 17.69 -15.27 19.84
N ALA A 1057 17.27 -15.96 18.79
CA ALA A 1057 16.48 -17.19 18.87
C ALA A 1057 16.97 -18.20 17.82
N LYS A 1058 16.38 -19.39 17.80
CA LYS A 1058 16.51 -20.30 16.65
C LYS A 1058 15.61 -19.86 15.49
N LEU A 1059 15.88 -20.40 14.30
CA LEU A 1059 15.13 -20.12 13.05
C LEU A 1059 13.64 -20.54 13.09
N ASP A 1060 13.18 -21.16 14.17
CA ASP A 1060 11.79 -21.48 14.48
C ASP A 1060 11.14 -20.55 15.53
N GLY A 1061 11.86 -19.52 15.99
CA GLY A 1061 11.46 -18.65 17.10
C GLY A 1061 11.67 -19.25 18.49
N SER A 1062 12.05 -20.54 18.57
CA SER A 1062 12.27 -21.21 19.86
C SER A 1062 13.58 -20.77 20.51
N GLN A 1063 13.65 -20.99 21.83
CA GLN A 1063 14.87 -20.78 22.62
C GLN A 1063 15.39 -19.33 22.58
N ARG A 1064 14.48 -18.36 22.53
CA ARG A 1064 14.74 -16.91 22.63
C ARG A 1064 15.58 -16.54 23.86
N ARG A 1065 16.50 -15.60 23.66
CA ARG A 1065 17.28 -14.96 24.73
C ARG A 1065 17.65 -13.52 24.38
N VAL A 1066 17.58 -12.62 25.36
CA VAL A 1066 18.18 -11.28 25.26
C VAL A 1066 19.70 -11.37 25.35
N LEU A 1067 20.40 -10.63 24.47
CA LEU A 1067 21.87 -10.49 24.49
C LEU A 1067 22.31 -9.14 25.07
N PHE A 1068 21.63 -8.05 24.70
CA PHE A 1068 21.90 -6.70 25.16
C PHE A 1068 20.61 -5.95 25.48
N GLU A 1069 20.61 -5.22 26.60
CA GLU A 1069 19.48 -4.44 27.17
C GLU A 1069 19.96 -3.12 27.83
N THR A 1070 21.22 -2.72 27.59
CA THR A 1070 21.89 -1.57 28.23
C THR A 1070 22.81 -0.88 27.25
N ASP A 1071 22.99 0.44 27.40
CA ASP A 1071 23.76 1.29 26.46
C ASP A 1071 23.33 1.03 25.00
N LEU A 1072 22.03 0.93 24.76
CA LEU A 1072 21.40 0.99 23.45
C LEU A 1072 20.35 2.10 23.56
N VAL A 1073 20.15 2.88 22.50
CA VAL A 1073 19.12 3.95 22.50
C VAL A 1073 18.32 3.98 21.19
N ASN A 1074 18.92 3.62 20.04
CA ASN A 1074 18.21 3.46 18.77
C ASN A 1074 18.92 2.42 17.87
N PRO A 1075 18.99 1.12 18.27
CA PRO A 1075 19.62 0.07 17.47
C PRO A 1075 18.85 -0.21 16.17
N ARG A 1076 19.52 -0.15 15.01
CA ARG A 1076 18.91 -0.36 13.68
C ARG A 1076 19.53 -1.52 12.91
N GLY A 1077 20.59 -1.30 12.12
CA GLY A 1077 21.17 -2.33 11.27
C GLY A 1077 21.88 -3.39 12.10
N ILE A 1078 21.88 -4.65 11.64
CA ILE A 1078 22.57 -5.78 12.30
C ILE A 1078 23.07 -6.80 11.27
N ILE A 1079 24.28 -7.36 11.45
CA ILE A 1079 24.81 -8.44 10.61
C ILE A 1079 25.71 -9.42 11.39
N THR A 1080 25.77 -10.65 10.90
CA THR A 1080 26.49 -11.79 11.48
C THR A 1080 27.66 -12.25 10.61
N ASP A 1081 28.87 -12.32 11.17
CA ASP A 1081 29.99 -13.08 10.58
C ASP A 1081 29.91 -14.53 11.08
N SER A 1082 29.07 -15.35 10.44
CA SER A 1082 28.85 -16.78 10.74
C SER A 1082 30.15 -17.61 10.84
N ILE A 1083 31.20 -17.22 10.13
CA ILE A 1083 32.45 -17.99 10.05
C ILE A 1083 33.34 -17.67 11.25
N ARG A 1084 33.43 -16.39 11.65
CA ARG A 1084 34.28 -15.97 12.78
C ARG A 1084 33.53 -15.86 14.11
N GLY A 1085 32.20 -15.88 14.13
CA GLY A 1085 31.40 -15.73 15.34
C GLY A 1085 31.34 -14.30 15.88
N ASN A 1086 31.37 -13.30 15.00
CA ASN A 1086 31.18 -11.89 15.37
C ASN A 1086 29.78 -11.40 14.98
N LEU A 1087 29.27 -10.43 15.74
CA LEU A 1087 28.06 -9.66 15.48
C LEU A 1087 28.46 -8.18 15.32
N TYR A 1088 27.76 -7.45 14.45
CA TYR A 1088 27.92 -6.00 14.27
C TYR A 1088 26.56 -5.33 14.17
N TRP A 1089 26.39 -4.16 14.78
CA TRP A 1089 25.15 -3.37 14.68
C TRP A 1089 25.41 -1.87 14.65
N THR A 1090 24.44 -1.10 14.16
CA THR A 1090 24.41 0.37 14.26
C THR A 1090 23.42 0.81 15.34
N ASP A 1091 23.76 1.88 16.05
CA ASP A 1091 22.87 2.63 16.94
C ASP A 1091 22.91 4.10 16.49
N TRP A 1092 21.74 4.63 16.10
CA TRP A 1092 21.62 5.98 15.51
C TRP A 1092 21.25 7.07 16.53
N ASN A 1093 21.44 6.83 17.83
CA ASN A 1093 21.32 7.82 18.90
C ASN A 1093 21.89 9.19 18.49
N ARG A 1094 21.04 10.22 18.44
CA ARG A 1094 21.39 11.58 17.96
C ARG A 1094 22.49 12.27 18.78
N GLU A 1095 22.71 11.89 20.04
CA GLU A 1095 23.74 12.49 20.90
C GLU A 1095 25.10 11.77 20.81
N SER A 1096 25.11 10.49 20.43
CA SER A 1096 26.32 9.66 20.37
C SER A 1096 26.13 8.46 19.41
N PRO A 1097 25.96 8.70 18.09
CA PRO A 1097 25.77 7.63 17.13
C PRO A 1097 27.01 6.73 17.10
N LYS A 1098 26.81 5.42 16.97
CA LYS A 1098 27.88 4.43 17.12
C LYS A 1098 27.64 3.18 16.27
N ILE A 1099 28.73 2.55 15.88
CA ILE A 1099 28.74 1.19 15.32
C ILE A 1099 29.49 0.31 16.29
N GLU A 1100 28.87 -0.79 16.70
CA GLU A 1100 29.39 -1.69 17.72
C GLU A 1100 29.65 -3.09 17.16
N THR A 1101 30.42 -3.86 17.92
CA THR A 1101 30.67 -5.27 17.62
C THR A 1101 30.79 -6.09 18.90
N SER A 1102 30.36 -7.34 18.84
CA SER A 1102 30.54 -8.35 19.89
C SER A 1102 30.84 -9.71 19.26
N TYR A 1103 31.05 -10.72 20.10
CA TYR A 1103 30.85 -12.11 19.69
C TYR A 1103 29.35 -12.46 19.72
N MET A 1104 28.93 -13.50 19.00
CA MET A 1104 27.50 -13.88 18.92
C MET A 1104 26.92 -14.34 20.26
N ASP A 1105 27.75 -14.66 21.26
CA ASP A 1105 27.33 -15.08 22.60
C ASP A 1105 27.13 -13.93 23.60
N GLY A 1106 27.15 -12.68 23.10
CA GLY A 1106 27.09 -11.43 23.87
C GLY A 1106 28.44 -10.94 24.42
N THR A 1107 29.51 -11.74 24.36
CA THR A 1107 30.80 -11.35 24.97
C THR A 1107 31.65 -10.46 24.08
N ASN A 1108 32.65 -9.78 24.66
CA ASN A 1108 33.57 -8.88 23.95
C ASN A 1108 32.87 -7.74 23.17
N ARG A 1109 31.70 -7.26 23.66
CA ARG A 1109 31.05 -6.04 23.18
C ARG A 1109 31.99 -4.84 23.28
N ARG A 1110 32.08 -4.06 22.21
CA ARG A 1110 32.88 -2.83 22.11
C ARG A 1110 32.40 -1.94 20.97
N ILE A 1111 32.61 -0.63 21.12
CA ILE A 1111 32.43 0.34 20.03
C ILE A 1111 33.53 0.14 18.99
N LEU A 1112 33.13 0.07 17.71
CA LEU A 1112 34.00 -0.09 16.54
C LEU A 1112 34.19 1.22 15.78
N VAL A 1113 33.13 2.05 15.70
CA VAL A 1113 33.15 3.40 15.14
C VAL A 1113 32.31 4.33 16.03
N LYS A 1114 32.80 5.54 16.29
CA LYS A 1114 32.08 6.64 16.96
C LYS A 1114 32.25 7.96 16.22
N ASP A 1115 33.43 8.20 15.66
CA ASP A 1115 33.77 9.43 14.95
C ASP A 1115 33.28 9.42 13.50
N ASP A 1116 32.83 10.59 13.03
CA ASP A 1116 32.27 10.88 11.69
C ASP A 1116 30.94 10.16 11.35
N LEU A 1117 30.13 9.85 12.35
CA LEU A 1117 28.78 9.29 12.20
C LEU A 1117 27.67 10.34 12.43
N GLY A 1118 26.54 10.17 11.76
CA GLY A 1118 25.34 11.01 11.89
C GLY A 1118 24.06 10.20 12.10
N LEU A 1119 23.62 9.46 11.08
CA LEU A 1119 22.49 8.52 11.14
C LEU A 1119 22.89 7.20 10.47
N PRO A 1120 23.66 6.33 11.17
CA PRO A 1120 24.13 5.06 10.63
C PRO A 1120 22.97 4.05 10.53
N ASN A 1121 22.38 3.93 9.34
CA ASN A 1121 21.14 3.18 9.14
C ASN A 1121 21.41 1.69 8.93
N GLY A 1122 21.89 1.32 7.74
CA GLY A 1122 22.09 -0.07 7.33
C GLY A 1122 23.56 -0.46 7.27
N LEU A 1123 23.85 -1.74 7.44
CA LEU A 1123 25.20 -2.29 7.36
C LEU A 1123 25.21 -3.69 6.74
N THR A 1124 26.35 -4.07 6.17
CA THR A 1124 26.58 -5.38 5.55
C THR A 1124 28.04 -5.82 5.70
N PHE A 1125 28.29 -7.12 5.67
CA PHE A 1125 29.63 -7.69 5.84
C PHE A 1125 29.91 -8.74 4.77
N ASP A 1126 30.92 -8.50 3.93
CA ASP A 1126 31.39 -9.50 2.98
C ASP A 1126 32.43 -10.41 3.63
N THR A 1127 32.09 -11.69 3.78
CA THR A 1127 32.99 -12.72 4.31
C THR A 1127 34.27 -12.91 3.49
N TYR A 1128 34.25 -12.65 2.18
CA TYR A 1128 35.39 -12.90 1.29
C TYR A 1128 36.45 -11.79 1.36
N SER A 1129 36.08 -10.53 1.14
CA SER A 1129 36.96 -9.38 1.32
C SER A 1129 37.20 -9.01 2.79
N SER A 1130 36.36 -9.51 3.70
CA SER A 1130 36.37 -9.18 5.14
C SER A 1130 36.19 -7.68 5.41
N LEU A 1131 35.37 -7.03 4.58
CA LEU A 1131 34.97 -5.64 4.72
C LEU A 1131 33.59 -5.54 5.37
N LEU A 1132 33.50 -4.70 6.39
CA LEU A 1132 32.25 -4.22 6.97
C LEU A 1132 31.94 -2.88 6.27
N CYS A 1133 30.77 -2.78 5.63
CA CYS A 1133 30.31 -1.57 4.97
C CYS A 1133 28.98 -1.10 5.57
N TRP A 1134 28.79 0.21 5.72
CA TRP A 1134 27.57 0.80 6.23
C TRP A 1134 27.17 2.05 5.44
N VAL A 1135 25.89 2.43 5.58
CA VAL A 1135 25.32 3.63 4.99
C VAL A 1135 24.87 4.59 6.08
N ASP A 1136 25.21 5.87 5.94
CA ASP A 1136 24.88 6.93 6.87
C ASP A 1136 24.07 8.04 6.17
N ALA A 1137 22.84 8.27 6.63
CA ALA A 1137 21.91 9.26 6.07
C ALA A 1137 21.99 10.64 6.75
N GLY A 1138 22.82 10.78 7.78
CA GLY A 1138 23.17 12.06 8.39
C GLY A 1138 24.39 12.68 7.70
N THR A 1139 25.38 11.85 7.32
CA THR A 1139 26.59 12.29 6.60
C THR A 1139 26.51 12.10 5.08
N ASN A 1140 25.47 11.44 4.57
CA ASN A 1140 25.23 11.15 3.14
C ASN A 1140 26.39 10.38 2.48
N ARG A 1141 26.84 9.32 3.16
CA ARG A 1141 28.01 8.52 2.79
C ARG A 1141 27.74 7.02 2.86
N VAL A 1142 28.49 6.28 2.04
CA VAL A 1142 28.72 4.84 2.23
C VAL A 1142 30.17 4.67 2.66
N GLU A 1143 30.41 4.04 3.81
CA GLU A 1143 31.77 3.76 4.29
C GLU A 1143 32.03 2.26 4.37
N CYS A 1144 33.28 1.86 4.15
CA CYS A 1144 33.73 0.47 4.29
C CYS A 1144 35.06 0.41 5.04
N MET A 1145 35.16 -0.46 6.05
CA MET A 1145 36.38 -0.70 6.83
C MET A 1145 36.68 -2.20 6.93
N ASN A 1146 37.93 -2.56 7.24
CA ASN A 1146 38.24 -3.91 7.72
C ASN A 1146 38.20 -3.93 9.26
N PRO A 1147 37.34 -4.73 9.93
CA PRO A 1147 37.24 -4.74 11.40
C PRO A 1147 38.53 -5.10 12.15
N SER A 1148 39.52 -5.71 11.50
CA SER A 1148 40.85 -5.99 12.08
C SER A 1148 41.85 -4.84 11.85
N HIS A 1149 41.57 -3.91 10.94
CA HIS A 1149 42.43 -2.79 10.56
C HIS A 1149 41.61 -1.49 10.43
N PRO A 1150 41.06 -0.95 11.54
CA PRO A 1150 40.09 0.15 11.51
C PRO A 1150 40.65 1.48 10.97
N SER A 1151 41.97 1.60 10.83
CA SER A 1151 42.66 2.78 10.28
C SER A 1151 42.56 2.95 8.75
N GLN A 1152 41.93 2.00 8.04
CA GLN A 1152 41.74 2.08 6.59
C GLN A 1152 40.25 2.03 6.23
N ARG A 1153 39.60 3.20 6.19
CA ARG A 1153 38.25 3.37 5.65
C ARG A 1153 38.30 3.72 4.16
N LYS A 1154 37.39 3.17 3.36
CA LYS A 1154 36.95 3.72 2.07
C LYS A 1154 35.68 4.53 2.31
N ILE A 1155 35.57 5.71 1.69
CA ILE A 1155 34.40 6.58 1.79
C ILE A 1155 33.87 6.84 0.37
N LEU A 1156 32.56 6.78 0.20
CA LEU A 1156 31.84 7.11 -1.03
C LEU A 1156 30.79 8.17 -0.72
N GLU A 1157 30.90 9.33 -1.39
CA GLU A 1157 29.94 10.44 -1.32
C GLU A 1157 29.00 10.38 -2.54
N GLY A 1158 27.72 10.70 -2.35
CA GLY A 1158 26.69 10.51 -3.39
C GLY A 1158 25.25 10.26 -2.88
N PRO A 1159 25.01 9.30 -1.95
CA PRO A 1159 23.66 8.89 -1.59
C PRO A 1159 22.87 10.03 -0.92
N GLN A 1160 21.54 9.96 -0.97
CA GLN A 1160 20.66 11.09 -0.67
C GLN A 1160 19.83 10.91 0.60
N TYR A 1161 19.39 9.67 0.87
CA TYR A 1161 18.91 9.19 2.16
C TYR A 1161 18.93 7.65 2.17
N PRO A 1162 20.12 7.02 2.32
CA PRO A 1162 20.25 5.57 2.23
C PRO A 1162 19.72 4.87 3.50
N PHE A 1163 18.92 3.82 3.32
CA PHE A 1163 18.27 3.09 4.41
C PHE A 1163 18.97 1.76 4.72
N ALA A 1164 18.95 0.79 3.79
CA ALA A 1164 19.58 -0.52 3.98
C ALA A 1164 20.62 -0.80 2.88
N VAL A 1165 21.57 -1.71 3.14
CA VAL A 1165 22.65 -2.07 2.20
C VAL A 1165 22.96 -3.56 2.25
N THR A 1166 23.32 -4.14 1.11
CA THR A 1166 23.79 -5.52 0.96
C THR A 1166 24.96 -5.60 -0.03
N SER A 1167 25.82 -6.60 0.09
CA SER A 1167 27.03 -6.76 -0.74
C SER A 1167 26.97 -8.04 -1.59
N TYR A 1168 27.28 -7.92 -2.89
CA TYR A 1168 27.45 -9.09 -3.76
C TYR A 1168 28.55 -8.89 -4.82
N GLY A 1169 29.46 -9.85 -4.92
CA GLY A 1169 30.59 -9.82 -5.85
C GLY A 1169 31.58 -8.69 -5.54
N LYS A 1170 31.58 -7.63 -6.37
CA LYS A 1170 32.38 -6.40 -6.18
C LYS A 1170 31.51 -5.15 -5.98
N ASN A 1171 30.20 -5.35 -5.86
CA ASN A 1171 29.21 -4.29 -5.78
C ASN A 1171 28.57 -4.24 -4.38
N LEU A 1172 28.26 -3.03 -3.91
CA LEU A 1172 27.23 -2.81 -2.91
C LEU A 1172 25.91 -2.46 -3.61
N TYR A 1173 24.80 -2.80 -2.96
CA TYR A 1173 23.45 -2.43 -3.37
C TYR A 1173 22.73 -1.83 -2.16
N TYR A 1174 22.23 -0.60 -2.25
CA TYR A 1174 21.49 0.06 -1.17
C TYR A 1174 20.13 0.56 -1.60
N THR A 1175 19.20 0.67 -0.66
CA THR A 1175 17.91 1.35 -0.82
C THR A 1175 18.03 2.81 -0.39
N ASP A 1176 17.42 3.74 -1.14
CA ASP A 1176 17.41 5.17 -0.82
C ASP A 1176 15.98 5.72 -0.84
N TRP A 1177 15.56 6.37 0.26
CA TRP A 1177 14.20 6.89 0.45
C TRP A 1177 13.90 8.18 -0.33
N LYS A 1178 14.94 8.90 -0.78
CA LYS A 1178 14.81 10.19 -1.46
C LYS A 1178 14.82 10.02 -2.99
N THR A 1179 15.43 8.95 -3.49
CA THR A 1179 15.31 8.53 -4.90
C THR A 1179 14.29 7.42 -5.14
N ASN A 1180 13.81 6.75 -4.08
CA ASN A 1180 12.96 5.55 -4.13
C ASN A 1180 13.51 4.49 -5.10
N SER A 1181 14.80 4.17 -4.95
CA SER A 1181 15.51 3.19 -5.79
C SER A 1181 16.43 2.26 -5.02
N VAL A 1182 16.72 1.12 -5.66
CA VAL A 1182 17.88 0.28 -5.35
C VAL A 1182 19.04 0.77 -6.21
N VAL A 1183 20.14 1.20 -5.60
CA VAL A 1183 21.32 1.74 -6.30
C VAL A 1183 22.49 0.78 -6.12
N ALA A 1184 23.19 0.48 -7.22
CA ALA A 1184 24.36 -0.37 -7.26
C ALA A 1184 25.66 0.45 -7.40
N VAL A 1185 26.63 0.21 -6.52
CA VAL A 1185 27.94 0.89 -6.44
C VAL A 1185 29.05 -0.13 -6.60
N ASP A 1186 30.04 0.15 -7.43
CA ASP A 1186 31.24 -0.69 -7.59
C ASP A 1186 32.36 -0.22 -6.63
N LEU A 1187 32.81 -1.13 -5.76
CA LEU A 1187 33.80 -0.87 -4.70
C LEU A 1187 35.26 -0.74 -5.20
N ALA A 1188 35.54 -1.06 -6.46
CA ALA A 1188 36.86 -0.87 -7.06
C ALA A 1188 37.02 0.53 -7.66
N ILE A 1189 35.98 1.07 -8.29
CA ILE A 1189 35.98 2.43 -8.85
C ILE A 1189 35.38 3.50 -7.92
N SER A 1190 34.71 3.08 -6.84
CA SER A 1190 34.02 3.96 -5.88
C SER A 1190 33.03 4.90 -6.57
N LYS A 1191 32.09 4.31 -7.33
CA LYS A 1191 31.05 5.06 -8.04
C LYS A 1191 29.76 4.23 -8.16
N GLU A 1192 28.63 4.91 -8.15
CA GLU A 1192 27.36 4.39 -8.67
C GLU A 1192 27.54 3.91 -10.13
N THR A 1193 27.10 2.68 -10.39
CA THR A 1193 27.18 2.01 -11.69
C THR A 1193 25.82 1.76 -12.32
N ASP A 1194 24.77 1.53 -11.52
CA ASP A 1194 23.43 1.24 -12.01
C ASP A 1194 22.36 1.56 -10.94
N SER A 1195 21.11 1.82 -11.36
CA SER A 1195 19.99 2.07 -10.45
C SER A 1195 18.67 1.46 -10.95
N PHE A 1196 17.86 0.96 -10.03
CA PHE A 1196 16.55 0.37 -10.30
C PHE A 1196 15.46 1.08 -9.51
N HIS A 1197 14.41 1.56 -10.21
CA HIS A 1197 13.25 2.21 -9.63
C HIS A 1197 12.02 1.29 -9.81
N PRO A 1198 11.36 0.84 -8.73
CA PRO A 1198 10.18 -0.03 -8.85
C PRO A 1198 8.97 0.67 -9.50
N HIS A 1199 8.17 -0.09 -10.25
CA HIS A 1199 7.01 0.41 -11.01
C HIS A 1199 5.87 1.02 -10.16
N LYS A 1200 5.82 0.72 -8.85
CA LYS A 1200 4.97 1.42 -7.87
C LYS A 1200 5.88 2.07 -6.83
N GLN A 1201 5.97 3.40 -6.84
CA GLN A 1201 6.84 4.15 -5.94
C GLN A 1201 6.26 4.19 -4.51
N THR A 1202 6.64 3.20 -3.70
CA THR A 1202 6.53 3.23 -2.24
C THR A 1202 7.94 3.33 -1.64
N ARG A 1203 8.05 3.63 -0.33
CA ARG A 1203 9.36 3.65 0.34
C ARG A 1203 9.97 2.25 0.34
N LEU A 1204 11.28 2.19 0.09
CA LEU A 1204 12.06 0.96 0.09
C LEU A 1204 12.76 0.80 1.45
N TYR A 1205 12.50 -0.30 2.15
CA TYR A 1205 13.08 -0.57 3.46
C TYR A 1205 14.30 -1.48 3.33
N GLY A 1206 14.34 -2.61 4.05
CA GLY A 1206 15.43 -3.57 4.03
C GLY A 1206 15.71 -4.15 2.65
N ILE A 1207 16.99 -4.45 2.40
CA ILE A 1207 17.47 -5.16 1.20
C ILE A 1207 18.45 -6.26 1.60
N THR A 1208 18.33 -7.42 0.99
CA THR A 1208 19.21 -8.58 1.25
C THR A 1208 19.48 -9.38 -0.02
N THR A 1209 20.57 -10.14 -0.03
CA THR A 1209 20.98 -10.94 -1.19
C THR A 1209 20.53 -12.39 -1.04
N ALA A 1210 19.62 -12.84 -1.89
CA ALA A 1210 19.19 -14.23 -1.98
C ALA A 1210 20.22 -15.06 -2.76
N PHE A 1211 21.21 -15.58 -2.05
CA PHE A 1211 22.28 -16.40 -2.60
C PHE A 1211 21.79 -17.75 -3.16
N SER A 1212 22.15 -18.03 -4.41
CA SER A 1212 21.99 -19.34 -5.07
C SER A 1212 22.69 -20.47 -4.28
N GLN A 1213 23.93 -20.25 -3.86
CA GLN A 1213 24.74 -21.16 -3.04
C GLN A 1213 25.20 -20.46 -1.76
N CYS A 1214 25.18 -21.15 -0.61
CA CYS A 1214 25.75 -20.59 0.62
C CYS A 1214 27.26 -20.36 0.50
N PRO A 1215 27.81 -19.32 1.14
CA PRO A 1215 29.24 -19.23 1.42
C PRO A 1215 29.71 -20.49 2.15
N GLN A 1216 30.81 -21.10 1.71
CA GLN A 1216 31.34 -22.26 2.41
C GLN A 1216 32.13 -21.83 3.66
N GLY A 1217 31.65 -22.29 4.80
CA GLY A 1217 32.29 -22.11 6.10
C GLY A 1217 31.90 -23.24 7.06
N HIS A 1218 32.62 -23.33 8.16
CA HIS A 1218 32.30 -24.27 9.24
C HIS A 1218 32.65 -23.59 10.56
N ASN A 1219 31.66 -23.42 11.44
CA ASN A 1219 31.88 -22.91 12.79
C ASN A 1219 31.69 -24.02 13.84
N TYR A 1220 31.98 -23.73 15.09
CA TYR A 1220 31.93 -24.73 16.15
C TYR A 1220 30.50 -25.19 16.53
N CYS A 1221 29.46 -24.59 15.96
CA CYS A 1221 28.05 -24.96 16.14
C CYS A 1221 27.49 -25.81 14.99
N THR A 1222 28.10 -25.77 13.80
CA THR A 1222 27.59 -26.41 12.56
C THR A 1222 27.36 -27.92 12.69
N VAL A 1223 28.14 -28.64 13.49
CA VAL A 1223 27.94 -30.07 13.75
C VAL A 1223 27.26 -30.28 15.10
N ASN A 1224 26.07 -30.90 15.07
CA ASN A 1224 25.31 -31.30 16.27
C ASN A 1224 25.04 -30.15 17.26
N ASN A 1225 24.72 -28.94 16.78
CA ASN A 1225 24.57 -27.73 17.61
C ASN A 1225 25.82 -27.48 18.50
N GLY A 1226 27.00 -27.87 18.00
CA GLY A 1226 28.27 -28.00 18.71
C GLY A 1226 28.31 -29.01 19.86
N GLY A 1227 27.16 -29.56 20.29
CA GLY A 1227 26.95 -30.16 21.60
C GLY A 1227 26.49 -29.15 22.67
N CYS A 1228 25.63 -28.21 22.32
CA CYS A 1228 24.77 -27.46 23.25
C CYS A 1228 23.37 -28.08 23.32
N THR A 1229 22.70 -27.98 24.47
CA THR A 1229 21.29 -28.42 24.62
C THR A 1229 20.31 -27.43 24.01
N HIS A 1230 20.56 -26.12 24.18
CA HIS A 1230 19.70 -25.04 23.70
C HIS A 1230 20.39 -24.23 22.59
N LEU A 1231 20.77 -22.98 22.83
CA LEU A 1231 21.49 -22.14 21.87
C LEU A 1231 22.97 -22.54 21.80
N CYS A 1232 23.51 -22.61 20.59
CA CYS A 1232 24.95 -22.61 20.33
C CYS A 1232 25.29 -21.33 19.56
N LEU A 1233 26.16 -20.51 20.15
CA LEU A 1233 26.55 -19.22 19.61
C LEU A 1233 28.06 -19.25 19.35
N ALA A 1234 28.46 -18.98 18.10
CA ALA A 1234 29.85 -19.06 17.68
C ALA A 1234 30.67 -17.89 18.24
N THR A 1235 31.95 -18.13 18.55
CA THR A 1235 32.91 -17.09 18.94
C THR A 1235 34.22 -17.30 18.18
N PRO A 1236 35.12 -16.29 18.06
CA PRO A 1236 36.39 -16.45 17.36
C PRO A 1236 37.26 -17.57 17.95
N GLY A 1237 37.26 -18.72 17.27
CA GLY A 1237 37.98 -19.92 17.69
C GLY A 1237 37.25 -20.86 18.66
N SER A 1238 35.98 -20.60 19.02
CA SER A 1238 35.21 -21.47 19.90
C SER A 1238 33.68 -21.34 19.68
N ARG A 1239 32.89 -21.81 20.65
CA ARG A 1239 31.43 -21.67 20.80
C ARG A 1239 31.10 -21.43 22.27
N SER A 1240 29.97 -20.78 22.57
CA SER A 1240 29.36 -20.83 23.90
C SER A 1240 27.95 -21.41 23.81
N CYS A 1241 27.57 -22.18 24.84
CA CYS A 1241 26.19 -22.58 25.06
C CYS A 1241 25.52 -21.56 25.98
N ARG A 1242 24.42 -20.96 25.51
CA ARG A 1242 23.54 -20.09 26.29
C ARG A 1242 22.20 -20.78 26.52
N CYS A 1243 21.55 -20.43 27.62
CA CYS A 1243 20.17 -20.79 27.90
C CYS A 1243 19.20 -19.75 27.31
N PRO A 1244 17.97 -20.13 26.97
CA PRO A 1244 16.88 -19.16 26.81
C PRO A 1244 16.47 -18.61 28.18
N ASP A 1245 15.82 -17.46 28.21
CA ASP A 1245 15.51 -16.80 29.49
C ASP A 1245 14.33 -17.50 30.23
N ASN A 1246 13.32 -17.99 29.50
CA ASN A 1246 12.16 -18.71 30.06
C ASN A 1246 12.42 -20.22 30.30
N THR A 1247 13.39 -20.56 31.15
CA THR A 1247 13.72 -21.97 31.52
C THR A 1247 12.85 -22.56 32.64
N LEU A 1248 11.55 -22.73 32.37
CA LEU A 1248 10.67 -23.51 33.25
C LEU A 1248 10.91 -25.04 33.08
N GLY A 1249 11.81 -25.59 33.91
CA GLY A 1249 11.78 -27.02 34.28
C GLY A 1249 12.76 -27.98 33.58
N VAL A 1250 13.81 -27.50 32.91
CA VAL A 1250 14.86 -28.37 32.31
C VAL A 1250 16.25 -27.87 32.70
N ASP A 1251 17.17 -28.78 33.04
CA ASP A 1251 18.58 -28.49 33.39
C ASP A 1251 19.35 -27.89 32.20
N CYS A 1252 19.23 -26.58 32.00
CA CYS A 1252 20.02 -25.87 31.02
C CYS A 1252 21.41 -25.52 31.57
N ILE A 1253 22.44 -26.18 31.02
CA ILE A 1253 23.84 -26.00 31.44
C ILE A 1253 24.55 -25.09 30.45
N GLU A 1254 24.76 -23.82 30.82
CA GLU A 1254 25.67 -22.94 30.07
C GLU A 1254 27.11 -23.45 30.10
N ARG A 1255 27.82 -23.28 28.98
CA ARG A 1255 29.22 -23.71 28.80
C ARG A 1255 29.98 -22.70 27.95
N LYS A 1256 31.25 -22.47 28.28
CA LYS A 1256 32.22 -21.66 27.54
C LYS A 1256 33.36 -22.55 27.05
#